data_AF-G8T9Y0-F1
#
_entry.id   AF-G8T9Y0-F1
#
_cell.length_a   1.000
_cell.length_b   1.000
_cell.length_c   1.000
_cell.angle_alpha   90.00
_cell.angle_beta   90.00
_cell.angle_gamma   90.00
#
_symmetry.space_group_name_H-M   'P 1'
#
loop_
_entity.id
_entity.type
_entity.pdbx_description
1 polymer ?
#
loop_
_entity_poly.entity_id
_entity_poly.type
_entity_poly.pdbx_seq_one_letter_code
_entity_poly.pdbx_strand_id
1 'polypeptide(L)'
;MLNVEVIFTSIFNIFHLIFNIFKQWLTNNIHIQALPRWQNRRYLLQVTGCMALITDSLFMPYPLKPGTCNLQLHYMKHYPWLTALCIVIIGESCKLSEANKYDLIIRNGTIYDGNGKQPYTGDIAVNADTIAFIGNLSDAHSRQVIDAKGLAVAPGFINMLSWANESLIQDGRSQSDIRQGVTLEVMGEGESMGPLSPAMAKEMEQAQTAVKYKVAWTSLGEYLEFLQHKGVSCNVASFVGATTLRRYIIGEDNRDPTPAELESMRQLVAQSMKEGALGVGSSLIYPPAFFAKTDELVALCDEASRYGGSYISHIRSEGTQLHEAVEELITIAKRAHIHAEIYHLKAAGKSNWSKMDSVIRRIERARAEGVNITADMYNYLAGGTGLAATLPPTLQDGGFGKLRERLQDPAIRKQTIRDMVTPTDKWENFYVAAGSPDQILLVGFRQDSLKKYTGKSLAAIAAIRHTSPEETVMDLLVQDSSNIASIYFLMDEENVKKEQQLPWVSFGSDEGSYTPDGVFLQFNCHPRAYGNVARLLGKYVRDEKVLSLAEAIRKLSKLPATNLRIEKRGELKAGNYADVVIFDPAAIQDHATYDKPHQFATGMVHVLVNGVPVLKDGEHTGAKPGRFVKGPGSQLPVTGDR
;
A
#
# COMPACT_ATOMS: atom_id res chain seq x y z
N MET A 1 7.84 3.67 -48.11
CA MET A 1 7.47 2.26 -48.38
C MET A 1 8.34 1.73 -49.50
N LEU A 2 9.39 0.99 -49.17
CA LEU A 2 10.12 0.10 -50.08
C LEU A 2 10.99 -0.83 -49.21
N ASN A 3 10.87 -2.13 -49.46
CA ASN A 3 11.76 -3.23 -49.04
C ASN A 3 11.68 -3.82 -47.61
N VAL A 4 10.48 -4.05 -47.06
CA VAL A 4 10.32 -5.00 -45.94
C VAL A 4 10.37 -6.46 -46.41
N GLU A 5 9.81 -6.77 -47.60
CA GLU A 5 9.83 -8.12 -48.18
C GLU A 5 11.23 -8.61 -48.56
N VAL A 6 12.12 -7.71 -49.03
CA VAL A 6 13.49 -8.06 -49.41
C VAL A 6 14.32 -8.44 -48.18
N ILE A 7 14.06 -7.81 -47.04
CA ILE A 7 14.75 -8.10 -45.77
C ILE A 7 14.29 -9.45 -45.22
N PHE A 8 12.98 -9.72 -45.20
CA PHE A 8 12.44 -11.01 -44.75
C PHE A 8 12.90 -12.18 -45.64
N THR A 9 12.93 -11.99 -46.95
CA THR A 9 13.41 -13.02 -47.90
C THR A 9 14.91 -13.28 -47.72
N SER A 10 15.70 -12.25 -47.44
CA SER A 10 17.13 -12.37 -47.19
C SER A 10 17.43 -13.08 -45.86
N ILE A 11 16.68 -12.77 -44.80
CA ILE A 11 16.80 -13.43 -43.50
C ILE A 11 16.40 -14.91 -43.61
N PHE A 12 15.30 -15.22 -44.30
CA PHE A 12 14.87 -16.61 -44.51
C PHE A 12 15.90 -17.43 -45.28
N ASN A 13 16.50 -16.86 -46.33
CA ASN A 13 17.56 -17.52 -47.11
C ASN A 13 18.85 -17.73 -46.29
N ILE A 14 19.19 -16.82 -45.37
CA ILE A 14 20.33 -16.96 -44.47
C ILE A 14 20.10 -18.11 -43.46
N PHE A 15 18.91 -18.20 -42.86
CA PHE A 15 18.57 -19.31 -41.97
C PHE A 15 18.57 -20.66 -42.71
N HIS A 16 18.09 -20.67 -43.95
CA HIS A 16 18.06 -21.88 -44.78
C HIS A 16 19.48 -22.35 -45.18
N LEU A 17 20.40 -21.41 -45.41
CA LEU A 17 21.81 -21.69 -45.70
C LEU A 17 22.55 -22.22 -44.47
N ILE A 18 22.34 -21.60 -43.30
CA ILE A 18 22.91 -22.05 -42.01
C ILE A 18 22.44 -23.47 -41.67
N PHE A 19 21.15 -23.76 -41.87
CA PHE A 19 20.59 -25.09 -41.66
C PHE A 19 21.22 -26.15 -42.58
N ASN A 20 21.45 -25.82 -43.85
CA ASN A 20 22.07 -26.74 -44.81
C ASN A 20 23.56 -26.99 -44.51
N ILE A 21 24.31 -25.97 -44.08
CA ILE A 21 25.71 -26.12 -43.66
C ILE A 21 25.80 -27.01 -42.41
N PHE A 22 24.90 -26.82 -41.45
CA PHE A 22 24.84 -27.64 -40.23
C PHE A 22 24.46 -29.09 -40.52
N LYS A 23 23.51 -29.31 -41.44
CA LYS A 23 23.13 -30.64 -41.93
C LYS A 23 24.31 -31.34 -42.61
N GLN A 24 25.07 -30.63 -43.44
CA GLN A 24 26.21 -31.18 -44.17
C GLN A 24 27.37 -31.54 -43.21
N TRP A 25 27.59 -30.73 -42.18
CA TRP A 25 28.56 -31.00 -41.11
C TRP A 25 28.23 -32.26 -40.30
N LEU A 26 26.95 -32.48 -39.98
CA LEU A 26 26.46 -33.69 -39.30
C LEU A 26 26.67 -34.96 -40.14
N THR A 27 26.41 -34.91 -41.46
CA THR A 27 26.61 -36.06 -42.36
C THR A 27 28.07 -36.47 -42.53
N ASN A 28 29.01 -35.52 -42.45
CA ASN A 28 30.43 -35.81 -42.70
C ASN A 28 31.21 -36.23 -41.45
N ASN A 29 30.72 -35.91 -40.24
CA ASN A 29 31.45 -36.13 -38.99
C ASN A 29 30.83 -37.18 -38.06
N ILE A 30 29.64 -37.70 -38.38
CA ILE A 30 28.99 -38.73 -37.56
C ILE A 30 28.66 -39.94 -38.43
N HIS A 31 29.47 -41.01 -38.32
CA HIS A 31 29.14 -42.31 -38.90
C HIS A 31 28.01 -42.96 -38.09
N ILE A 32 26.76 -42.79 -38.54
CA ILE A 32 25.63 -43.56 -38.02
C ILE A 32 25.26 -44.62 -39.07
N GLN A 33 25.59 -45.88 -38.79
CA GLN A 33 25.04 -47.04 -39.48
C GLN A 33 23.54 -47.18 -39.16
N ALA A 34 22.81 -47.66 -40.16
CA ALA A 34 21.35 -47.70 -40.26
C ALA A 34 20.63 -48.53 -39.18
N LEU A 35 19.39 -48.10 -38.82
CA LEU A 35 18.11 -48.86 -38.84
C LEU A 35 16.95 -48.01 -38.24
N PRO A 36 15.65 -48.34 -38.47
CA PRO A 36 14.69 -47.42 -39.08
C PRO A 36 13.56 -46.87 -38.17
N ARG A 37 13.01 -45.74 -38.64
CA ARG A 37 11.64 -45.20 -38.46
C ARG A 37 10.98 -45.34 -37.08
N TRP A 38 10.83 -44.22 -36.35
CA TRP A 38 9.55 -43.83 -35.69
C TRP A 38 9.47 -42.30 -35.57
N GLN A 39 8.29 -41.76 -35.87
CA GLN A 39 7.98 -40.33 -35.94
C GLN A 39 7.68 -39.73 -34.55
N ASN A 40 7.97 -38.41 -34.46
CA ASN A 40 7.35 -37.36 -33.63
C ASN A 40 7.99 -36.87 -32.31
N ARG A 41 8.42 -35.60 -32.42
CA ARG A 41 8.33 -34.47 -31.47
C ARG A 41 9.04 -34.57 -30.11
N ARG A 42 10.36 -34.70 -30.11
CA ARG A 42 11.21 -34.25 -28.99
C ARG A 42 12.54 -33.56 -29.35
N TYR A 43 12.75 -33.20 -30.61
CA TYR A 43 14.03 -32.65 -31.08
C TYR A 43 14.12 -31.11 -31.17
N LEU A 44 13.08 -30.36 -30.77
CA LEU A 44 13.14 -28.88 -30.74
C LEU A 44 13.75 -28.30 -29.46
N LEU A 45 14.04 -29.13 -28.45
CA LEU A 45 14.48 -28.69 -27.11
C LEU A 45 15.96 -28.97 -26.80
N GLN A 46 16.73 -29.46 -27.77
CA GLN A 46 18.19 -29.64 -27.62
C GLN A 46 19.03 -28.74 -28.55
N VAL A 47 18.39 -27.99 -29.46
CA VAL A 47 19.09 -27.01 -30.33
C VAL A 47 19.08 -25.60 -29.73
N THR A 48 18.16 -25.31 -28.81
CA THR A 48 18.16 -24.05 -28.03
C THR A 48 19.17 -24.05 -26.87
N GLY A 49 19.65 -25.22 -26.44
CA GLY A 49 20.63 -25.35 -25.34
C GLY A 49 22.08 -25.00 -25.72
N CYS A 50 22.45 -25.06 -27.01
CA CYS A 50 23.81 -24.75 -27.44
C CYS A 50 24.06 -23.26 -27.74
N MET A 51 23.02 -22.45 -27.95
CA MET A 51 23.20 -20.99 -28.11
C MET A 51 23.35 -20.25 -26.76
N ALA A 52 22.88 -20.82 -25.65
CA ALA A 52 23.03 -20.22 -24.32
C ALA A 52 24.48 -20.32 -23.78
N LEU A 53 25.29 -21.25 -24.28
CA LEU A 53 26.67 -21.46 -23.82
C LEU A 53 27.71 -20.53 -24.48
N ILE A 54 27.32 -19.75 -25.50
CA ILE A 54 28.23 -18.80 -26.19
C ILE A 54 28.09 -17.38 -25.62
N THR A 55 26.97 -17.04 -24.99
CA THR A 55 26.74 -15.72 -24.38
C THR A 55 27.30 -15.58 -22.97
N ASP A 56 27.43 -16.67 -22.20
CA ASP A 56 27.92 -16.63 -20.81
C ASP A 56 29.45 -16.49 -20.69
N SER A 57 30.20 -16.56 -21.79
CA SER A 57 31.67 -16.44 -21.77
C SER A 57 32.19 -15.00 -21.95
N LEU A 58 31.30 -14.04 -22.25
CA LEU A 58 31.69 -12.66 -22.61
C LEU A 58 31.48 -11.62 -21.50
N PHE A 59 30.81 -11.98 -20.40
CA PHE A 59 30.49 -11.03 -19.34
C PHE A 59 30.66 -11.63 -17.93
N MET A 60 31.90 -11.79 -17.47
CA MET A 60 32.21 -11.72 -16.03
C MET A 60 33.60 -11.13 -15.78
N PRO A 61 33.77 -10.23 -14.78
CA PRO A 61 35.04 -9.57 -14.51
C PRO A 61 35.78 -10.23 -13.33
N TYR A 62 36.75 -11.10 -13.58
CA TYR A 62 37.81 -11.42 -12.61
C TYR A 62 39.10 -11.85 -13.35
N PRO A 63 40.31 -11.55 -12.82
CA PRO A 63 41.54 -11.65 -13.58
C PRO A 63 42.08 -13.08 -13.54
N LEU A 64 42.28 -13.69 -14.71
CA LEU A 64 42.99 -14.97 -14.85
C LEU A 64 44.34 -14.78 -15.56
N LYS A 65 45.33 -15.49 -15.01
CA LYS A 65 46.77 -15.46 -15.31
C LYS A 65 47.11 -15.75 -16.79
N PRO A 66 48.26 -15.27 -17.30
CA PRO A 66 48.64 -15.43 -18.69
C PRO A 66 49.15 -16.85 -18.97
N GLY A 67 48.50 -17.52 -19.93
CA GLY A 67 49.05 -18.73 -20.54
C GLY A 67 48.08 -19.89 -20.67
N THR A 68 47.07 -19.76 -21.54
CA THR A 68 46.51 -20.83 -22.40
C THR A 68 45.38 -20.25 -23.23
N CYS A 69 45.70 -19.69 -24.40
CA CYS A 69 44.69 -19.37 -25.42
C CYS A 69 45.28 -19.75 -26.78
N ASN A 70 45.21 -21.05 -27.09
CA ASN A 70 45.66 -21.57 -28.37
C ASN A 70 44.79 -22.76 -28.78
N LEU A 71 43.46 -22.59 -28.74
CA LEU A 71 42.56 -23.51 -29.45
C LEU A 71 41.14 -22.94 -29.63
N GLN A 72 40.97 -21.77 -30.27
CA GLN A 72 39.64 -21.39 -30.82
C GLN A 72 39.66 -20.27 -31.89
N LEU A 73 40.65 -20.26 -32.78
CA LEU A 73 40.72 -19.30 -33.90
C LEU A 73 40.78 -19.95 -35.29
N HIS A 74 40.48 -21.26 -35.42
CA HIS A 74 40.64 -21.96 -36.70
C HIS A 74 39.39 -22.00 -37.60
N TYR A 75 38.23 -21.54 -37.13
CA TYR A 75 36.98 -21.58 -37.94
C TYR A 75 36.53 -20.23 -38.52
N MET A 76 37.26 -19.13 -38.25
CA MET A 76 36.89 -17.79 -38.73
C MET A 76 37.49 -17.39 -40.09
N LYS A 77 38.26 -18.26 -40.75
CA LYS A 77 38.93 -17.94 -42.03
C LYS A 77 38.11 -18.22 -43.29
N HIS A 78 36.97 -18.91 -43.21
CA HIS A 78 36.28 -19.41 -44.41
C HIS A 78 35.01 -18.64 -44.83
N TYR A 79 34.54 -17.67 -44.06
CA TYR A 79 33.35 -16.89 -44.41
C TYR A 79 33.46 -15.41 -43.98
N PRO A 80 34.29 -14.59 -44.67
CA PRO A 80 34.47 -13.17 -44.34
C PRO A 80 33.17 -12.35 -44.37
N TRP A 81 32.14 -12.81 -45.10
CA TRP A 81 30.82 -12.19 -45.14
C TRP A 81 30.00 -12.42 -43.86
N LEU A 82 30.18 -13.54 -43.15
CA LEU A 82 29.51 -13.77 -41.85
C LEU A 82 30.11 -12.88 -40.76
N THR A 83 31.43 -12.68 -40.78
CA THR A 83 32.11 -11.75 -39.87
C THR A 83 31.72 -10.31 -40.16
N ALA A 84 31.65 -9.91 -41.44
CA ALA A 84 31.17 -8.59 -41.83
C ALA A 84 29.69 -8.37 -41.48
N LEU A 85 28.82 -9.38 -41.65
CA LEU A 85 27.42 -9.32 -41.26
C LEU A 85 27.26 -9.20 -39.75
N CYS A 86 28.02 -9.96 -38.95
CA CYS A 86 28.03 -9.81 -37.49
C CYS A 86 28.53 -8.42 -37.06
N ILE A 87 29.58 -7.88 -37.70
CA ILE A 87 30.09 -6.52 -37.41
C ILE A 87 29.06 -5.45 -37.78
N VAL A 88 28.34 -5.60 -38.91
CA VAL A 88 27.26 -4.68 -39.31
C VAL A 88 26.07 -4.79 -38.35
N ILE A 89 25.67 -6.00 -37.94
CA ILE A 89 24.58 -6.22 -36.97
C ILE A 89 24.97 -5.64 -35.60
N ILE A 90 26.21 -5.85 -35.14
CA ILE A 90 26.72 -5.28 -33.88
C ILE A 90 26.82 -3.75 -33.99
N GLY A 91 27.27 -3.21 -35.12
CA GLY A 91 27.36 -1.77 -35.37
C GLY A 91 26.01 -1.07 -35.45
N GLU A 92 25.02 -1.67 -36.12
CA GLU A 92 23.62 -1.20 -36.17
C GLU A 92 22.95 -1.31 -34.79
N SER A 93 23.21 -2.40 -34.05
CA SER A 93 22.69 -2.58 -32.68
C SER A 93 23.30 -1.57 -31.69
N CYS A 94 24.59 -1.25 -31.82
CA CYS A 94 25.23 -0.18 -31.03
C CYS A 94 24.68 1.20 -31.39
N LYS A 95 24.41 1.49 -32.67
CA LYS A 95 23.79 2.77 -33.08
C LYS A 95 22.34 2.92 -32.58
N LEU A 96 21.54 1.85 -32.56
CA LEU A 96 20.20 1.88 -31.96
C LEU A 96 20.24 2.01 -30.42
N SER A 97 21.29 1.47 -29.78
CA SER A 97 21.53 1.60 -28.34
C SER A 97 21.98 3.01 -27.95
N GLU A 98 22.76 3.70 -28.79
CA GLU A 98 23.12 5.12 -28.60
C GLU A 98 21.98 6.07 -28.96
N ALA A 99 21.06 5.67 -29.84
CA ALA A 99 19.94 6.50 -30.27
C ALA A 99 18.85 6.69 -29.20
N ASN A 100 18.69 5.79 -28.22
CA ASN A 100 17.67 5.92 -27.17
C ASN A 100 18.31 6.32 -25.83
N LYS A 101 18.50 7.62 -25.62
CA LYS A 101 19.06 8.20 -24.39
C LYS A 101 18.20 7.91 -23.14
N TYR A 102 16.89 7.71 -23.34
CA TYR A 102 15.95 7.47 -22.26
C TYR A 102 15.11 6.20 -22.44
N ASP A 103 14.73 5.54 -21.34
CA ASP A 103 13.81 4.40 -21.38
C ASP A 103 12.38 4.84 -21.74
N LEU A 104 11.91 5.92 -21.12
CA LEU A 104 10.57 6.46 -21.33
C LEU A 104 10.60 7.99 -21.28
N ILE A 105 9.83 8.64 -22.16
CA ILE A 105 9.55 10.08 -22.08
C ILE A 105 8.05 10.30 -21.97
N ILE A 106 7.63 11.09 -20.98
CA ILE A 106 6.28 11.64 -20.85
C ILE A 106 6.32 13.04 -21.49
N ARG A 107 5.51 13.28 -22.52
CA ARG A 107 5.51 14.54 -23.28
C ARG A 107 4.27 15.38 -23.04
N ASN A 108 4.40 16.69 -23.20
CA ASN A 108 3.28 17.65 -23.31
C ASN A 108 2.34 17.71 -22.09
N GLY A 109 2.77 17.22 -20.93
CA GLY A 109 1.95 17.19 -19.72
C GLY A 109 1.87 18.54 -19.02
N THR A 110 0.80 18.75 -18.25
CA THR A 110 0.77 19.81 -17.24
C THR A 110 1.36 19.26 -15.95
N ILE A 111 2.59 19.64 -15.64
CA ILE A 111 3.38 19.11 -14.52
C ILE A 111 2.97 19.83 -13.24
N TYR A 112 2.52 19.03 -12.27
CA TYR A 112 2.38 19.39 -10.86
C TYR A 112 3.51 18.69 -10.12
N ASP A 113 4.53 19.43 -9.70
CA ASP A 113 5.78 18.86 -9.16
C ASP A 113 5.64 18.19 -7.78
N GLY A 114 4.49 18.34 -7.13
CA GLY A 114 4.22 17.86 -5.78
C GLY A 114 4.42 18.92 -4.70
N ASN A 115 4.97 20.09 -5.00
CA ASN A 115 5.28 21.11 -3.98
C ASN A 115 4.13 22.10 -3.70
N GLY A 116 2.97 21.94 -4.34
CA GLY A 116 1.82 22.85 -4.21
C GLY A 116 1.99 24.19 -4.94
N LYS A 117 2.99 24.30 -5.81
CA LYS A 117 3.27 25.49 -6.62
C LYS A 117 2.42 25.51 -7.90
N GLN A 118 2.49 26.62 -8.63
CA GLN A 118 1.84 26.76 -9.94
C GLN A 118 2.34 25.67 -10.91
N PRO A 119 1.43 24.99 -11.63
CA PRO A 119 1.82 23.98 -12.62
C PRO A 119 2.48 24.62 -13.85
N TYR A 120 3.21 23.82 -14.60
CA TYR A 120 3.88 24.25 -15.84
C TYR A 120 3.88 23.13 -16.88
N THR A 121 3.97 23.49 -18.16
CA THR A 121 4.07 22.50 -19.24
C THR A 121 5.52 22.05 -19.40
N GLY A 122 5.74 20.75 -19.57
CA GLY A 122 7.06 20.21 -19.84
C GLY A 122 7.04 18.71 -20.10
N ASP A 123 8.23 18.17 -20.36
CA ASP A 123 8.45 16.75 -20.57
C ASP A 123 9.25 16.14 -19.40
N ILE A 124 9.06 14.85 -19.17
CA ILE A 124 9.77 14.08 -18.14
C ILE A 124 10.44 12.88 -18.79
N ALA A 125 11.75 12.74 -18.62
CA ALA A 125 12.49 11.55 -19.01
C ALA A 125 12.71 10.63 -17.81
N VAL A 126 12.50 9.34 -18.02
CA VAL A 126 12.73 8.27 -17.04
C VAL A 126 13.84 7.35 -17.56
N ASN A 127 14.77 7.00 -16.67
CA ASN A 127 15.78 5.97 -16.89
C ASN A 127 15.76 4.98 -15.74
N ALA A 128 15.64 3.70 -16.08
CA ALA A 128 15.40 2.62 -15.14
C ALA A 128 14.25 2.99 -14.18
N ASP A 129 14.56 3.18 -12.90
CA ASP A 129 13.60 3.48 -11.85
C ASP A 129 13.58 4.96 -11.42
N THR A 130 14.33 5.84 -12.09
CA THR A 130 14.47 7.25 -11.69
C THR A 130 14.04 8.23 -12.76
N ILE A 131 13.63 9.41 -12.31
CA ILE A 131 13.44 10.58 -13.16
C ILE A 131 14.83 11.09 -13.55
N ALA A 132 15.16 11.00 -14.83
CA ALA A 132 16.46 11.41 -15.36
C ALA A 132 16.51 12.91 -15.62
N PHE A 133 15.42 13.50 -16.13
CA PHE A 133 15.37 14.90 -16.52
C PHE A 133 13.92 15.42 -16.57
N ILE A 134 13.73 16.70 -16.28
CA ILE A 134 12.46 17.41 -16.45
C ILE A 134 12.76 18.72 -17.20
N GLY A 135 12.05 18.98 -18.29
CA GLY A 135 12.23 20.19 -19.09
C GLY A 135 11.89 19.99 -20.56
N ASN A 136 12.63 20.66 -21.45
CA ASN A 136 12.47 20.49 -22.90
C ASN A 136 13.18 19.23 -23.39
N LEU A 137 12.42 18.28 -23.94
CA LEU A 137 12.92 17.03 -24.52
C LEU A 137 12.56 16.88 -26.01
N SER A 138 12.36 18.00 -26.73
CA SER A 138 11.95 18.00 -28.15
C SER A 138 12.82 17.12 -29.04
N ASP A 139 14.13 17.17 -28.83
CA ASP A 139 15.15 16.47 -29.64
C ASP A 139 15.60 15.14 -29.00
N ALA A 140 14.99 14.76 -27.87
CA ALA A 140 15.34 13.53 -27.18
C ALA A 140 14.57 12.32 -27.73
N HIS A 141 15.25 11.19 -27.79
CA HIS A 141 14.71 9.91 -28.23
C HIS A 141 14.60 8.93 -27.05
N SER A 142 13.57 8.10 -27.07
CA SER A 142 13.30 7.10 -26.03
C SER A 142 12.69 5.82 -26.59
N ARG A 143 12.83 4.73 -25.84
CA ARG A 143 12.23 3.44 -26.21
C ARG A 143 10.70 3.50 -26.17
N GLN A 144 10.14 4.27 -25.23
CA GLN A 144 8.70 4.48 -25.07
C GLN A 144 8.38 5.97 -24.96
N VAL A 145 7.22 6.37 -25.45
CA VAL A 145 6.69 7.73 -25.33
C VAL A 145 5.25 7.66 -24.82
N ILE A 146 4.94 8.46 -23.80
CA ILE A 146 3.58 8.74 -23.34
C ILE A 146 3.26 10.18 -23.73
N ASP A 147 2.20 10.40 -24.50
CA ASP A 147 1.69 11.76 -24.76
C ASP A 147 0.67 12.13 -23.69
N ALA A 148 1.04 13.08 -22.83
CA ALA A 148 0.22 13.56 -21.72
C ALA A 148 -0.46 14.91 -22.03
N LYS A 149 -0.61 15.25 -23.32
CA LYS A 149 -1.27 16.49 -23.75
C LYS A 149 -2.67 16.61 -23.14
N GLY A 150 -2.89 17.71 -22.42
CA GLY A 150 -4.18 17.99 -21.75
C GLY A 150 -4.38 17.24 -20.42
N LEU A 151 -3.41 16.41 -20.01
CA LEU A 151 -3.44 15.64 -18.76
C LEU A 151 -2.56 16.30 -17.70
N ALA A 152 -2.91 16.04 -16.44
CA ALA A 152 -2.08 16.37 -15.30
C ALA A 152 -1.01 15.28 -15.09
N VAL A 153 0.24 15.67 -14.86
CA VAL A 153 1.35 14.78 -14.53
C VAL A 153 1.86 15.13 -13.13
N ALA A 154 1.82 14.19 -12.20
CA ALA A 154 2.13 14.42 -10.78
C ALA A 154 2.98 13.28 -10.19
N PRO A 155 3.61 13.46 -9.01
CA PRO A 155 4.20 12.34 -8.30
C PRO A 155 3.12 11.32 -7.94
N GLY A 156 3.51 10.05 -7.87
CA GLY A 156 2.63 9.00 -7.37
C GLY A 156 2.10 9.29 -5.98
N PHE A 157 0.83 8.94 -5.76
CA PHE A 157 0.14 9.26 -4.52
C PHE A 157 0.50 8.26 -3.41
N ILE A 158 0.58 8.77 -2.19
CA ILE A 158 0.89 8.00 -0.98
C ILE A 158 -0.42 7.83 -0.21
N ASN A 159 -0.82 6.58 -0.04
CA ASN A 159 -1.95 6.22 0.82
C ASN A 159 -1.45 6.17 2.26
N MET A 160 -1.61 7.28 3.01
CA MET A 160 -0.99 7.47 4.33
C MET A 160 -1.48 6.47 5.38
N LEU A 161 -2.71 5.97 5.21
CA LEU A 161 -3.33 4.97 6.06
C LEU A 161 -3.99 3.92 5.17
N SER A 162 -3.39 2.74 5.15
CA SER A 162 -3.77 1.59 4.34
C SER A 162 -4.00 0.35 5.20
N TRP A 163 -5.05 -0.40 4.88
CA TRP A 163 -5.33 -1.73 5.42
C TRP A 163 -5.07 -2.83 4.38
N ALA A 164 -4.24 -2.55 3.37
CA ALA A 164 -4.00 -3.45 2.25
C ALA A 164 -3.22 -4.74 2.60
N ASN A 165 -2.94 -4.99 3.89
CA ASN A 165 -2.14 -6.10 4.40
C ASN A 165 -2.47 -7.45 3.74
N GLU A 166 -3.69 -7.93 3.94
CA GLU A 166 -4.13 -9.22 3.39
C GLU A 166 -4.45 -9.14 1.91
N SER A 167 -4.98 -7.99 1.46
CA SER A 167 -5.40 -7.80 0.09
C SER A 167 -4.24 -7.87 -0.90
N LEU A 168 -3.05 -7.35 -0.55
CA LEU A 168 -1.84 -7.46 -1.37
C LEU A 168 -1.23 -8.86 -1.35
N ILE A 169 -1.45 -9.62 -0.28
CA ILE A 169 -1.14 -11.05 -0.28
C ILE A 169 -2.07 -11.76 -1.27
N GLN A 170 -3.37 -11.49 -1.24
CA GLN A 170 -4.30 -12.15 -2.16
C GLN A 170 -4.05 -11.76 -3.62
N ASP A 171 -3.95 -10.46 -3.90
CA ASP A 171 -3.73 -9.90 -5.22
C ASP A 171 -2.81 -8.68 -5.16
N GLY A 172 -1.52 -8.91 -5.42
CA GLY A 172 -0.52 -7.84 -5.47
C GLY A 172 -0.72 -6.81 -6.60
N ARG A 173 -1.75 -6.90 -7.45
CA ARG A 173 -2.05 -5.85 -8.45
C ARG A 173 -2.57 -4.56 -7.83
N SER A 174 -3.09 -4.58 -6.59
CA SER A 174 -3.55 -3.36 -5.88
C SER A 174 -4.53 -2.51 -6.72
N GLN A 175 -5.46 -3.15 -7.44
CA GLN A 175 -6.14 -2.49 -8.57
C GLN A 175 -6.97 -1.28 -8.16
N SER A 176 -7.65 -1.31 -7.02
CA SER A 176 -8.47 -0.18 -6.59
C SER A 176 -7.63 1.05 -6.29
N ASP A 177 -6.42 0.88 -5.75
CA ASP A 177 -5.51 1.98 -5.41
C ASP A 177 -4.65 2.43 -6.60
N ILE A 178 -4.14 1.50 -7.42
CA ILE A 178 -3.43 1.85 -8.66
C ILE A 178 -4.33 2.66 -9.61
N ARG A 179 -5.60 2.28 -9.75
CA ARG A 179 -6.58 3.04 -10.59
C ARG A 179 -6.96 4.39 -9.99
N GLN A 180 -6.51 4.69 -8.78
CA GLN A 180 -6.63 5.97 -8.10
C GLN A 180 -5.30 6.75 -8.08
N GLY A 181 -4.22 6.18 -8.59
CA GLY A 181 -2.89 6.81 -8.65
C GLY A 181 -2.01 6.57 -7.43
N VAL A 182 -2.41 5.67 -6.53
CA VAL A 182 -1.56 5.31 -5.38
C VAL A 182 -0.36 4.52 -5.86
N THR A 183 0.83 4.90 -5.43
CA THR A 183 2.10 4.22 -5.72
C THR A 183 2.83 3.77 -4.46
N LEU A 184 2.34 4.13 -3.27
CA LEU A 184 2.87 3.70 -1.98
C LEU A 184 1.74 3.50 -0.97
N GLU A 185 1.67 2.30 -0.41
CA GLU A 185 0.80 1.94 0.72
C GLU A 185 1.56 2.08 2.04
N VAL A 186 0.98 2.80 3.01
CA VAL A 186 1.50 2.92 4.37
C VAL A 186 0.56 2.21 5.35
N MET A 187 1.04 1.10 5.93
CA MET A 187 0.28 0.23 6.84
C MET A 187 0.70 0.43 8.30
N GLY A 188 0.01 -0.22 9.23
CA GLY A 188 0.44 -0.34 10.63
C GLY A 188 -0.23 0.65 11.60
N GLU A 189 -1.54 0.93 11.42
CA GLU A 189 -2.32 1.86 12.27
C GLU A 189 -2.23 1.56 13.78
N GLY A 190 -2.02 0.30 14.17
CA GLY A 190 -1.86 -0.10 15.57
C GLY A 190 -1.59 -1.59 15.72
N GLU A 191 -2.12 -2.39 14.80
CA GLU A 191 -1.63 -3.74 14.51
C GLU A 191 -0.78 -3.73 13.24
N SER A 192 0.24 -4.58 13.22
CA SER A 192 1.10 -4.84 12.07
C SER A 192 1.29 -6.34 11.86
N MET A 193 1.65 -6.73 10.64
CA MET A 193 1.83 -8.15 10.27
C MET A 193 3.09 -8.78 10.90
N GLY A 194 3.91 -8.00 11.61
CA GLY A 194 4.98 -8.47 12.47
C GLY A 194 5.41 -7.38 13.45
N PRO A 195 6.20 -7.71 14.48
CA PRO A 195 6.71 -9.05 14.80
C PRO A 195 5.64 -10.00 15.35
N LEU A 196 5.79 -11.31 15.10
CA LEU A 196 4.86 -12.36 15.52
C LEU A 196 5.57 -13.42 16.35
N SER A 197 4.98 -13.76 17.51
CA SER A 197 5.36 -14.98 18.22
C SER A 197 4.80 -16.21 17.49
N PRO A 198 5.30 -17.44 17.75
CA PRO A 198 4.73 -18.65 17.16
C PRO A 198 3.22 -18.81 17.43
N ALA A 199 2.76 -18.35 18.60
CA ALA A 199 1.34 -18.37 18.95
C ALA A 199 0.54 -17.37 18.10
N MET A 200 1.03 -16.14 17.94
CA MET A 200 0.39 -15.11 17.12
C MET A 200 0.34 -15.51 15.65
N ALA A 201 1.40 -16.11 15.11
CA ALA A 201 1.42 -16.59 13.73
C ALA A 201 0.33 -17.65 13.49
N LYS A 202 0.18 -18.60 14.43
CA LYS A 202 -0.89 -19.61 14.37
C LYS A 202 -2.28 -18.99 14.52
N GLU A 203 -2.45 -18.03 15.43
CA GLU A 203 -3.72 -17.32 15.62
C GLU A 203 -4.11 -16.55 14.36
N MET A 204 -3.17 -15.85 13.72
CA MET A 204 -3.38 -15.14 12.45
C MET A 204 -3.89 -16.10 11.37
N GLU A 205 -3.29 -17.28 11.20
CA GLU A 205 -3.78 -18.28 10.24
C GLU A 205 -5.19 -18.79 10.58
N GLN A 206 -5.52 -18.94 11.87
CA GLN A 206 -6.83 -19.38 12.33
C GLN A 206 -7.92 -18.29 12.21
N ALA A 207 -7.52 -17.02 12.26
CA ALA A 207 -8.41 -15.87 12.16
C ALA A 207 -8.81 -15.54 10.71
N GLN A 208 -8.02 -15.98 9.72
CA GLN A 208 -8.28 -15.74 8.30
C GLN A 208 -9.71 -16.11 7.89
N THR A 209 -10.32 -15.25 7.07
CA THR A 209 -11.69 -15.42 6.55
C THR A 209 -11.68 -15.86 5.08
N ALA A 210 -12.09 -15.00 4.15
CA ALA A 210 -12.15 -15.31 2.71
C ALA A 210 -10.75 -15.37 2.08
N VAL A 211 -9.85 -14.48 2.49
CA VAL A 211 -8.44 -14.47 2.06
C VAL A 211 -7.67 -15.52 2.88
N LYS A 212 -6.99 -16.43 2.18
CA LYS A 212 -6.21 -17.53 2.79
C LYS A 212 -4.75 -17.44 2.40
N TYR A 213 -3.86 -17.50 3.39
CA TYR A 213 -2.41 -17.47 3.19
C TYR A 213 -1.67 -18.20 4.31
N LYS A 214 -0.42 -18.58 4.05
CA LYS A 214 0.47 -19.06 5.10
C LYS A 214 1.28 -17.90 5.65
N VAL A 215 1.49 -17.88 6.96
CA VAL A 215 2.39 -16.91 7.60
C VAL A 215 3.82 -17.43 7.45
N ALA A 216 4.60 -16.76 6.62
CA ALA A 216 5.96 -17.18 6.23
C ALA A 216 7.05 -16.25 6.78
N TRP A 217 6.71 -15.42 7.76
CA TRP A 217 7.58 -14.39 8.35
C TRP A 217 7.38 -14.36 9.87
N THR A 218 8.35 -13.77 10.55
CA THR A 218 8.37 -13.59 12.00
C THR A 218 8.53 -12.13 12.40
N SER A 219 9.26 -11.34 11.60
CA SER A 219 9.44 -9.91 11.83
C SER A 219 8.63 -9.04 10.86
N LEU A 220 8.57 -7.73 11.14
CA LEU A 220 7.88 -6.79 10.25
C LEU A 220 8.64 -6.63 8.92
N GLY A 221 9.97 -6.56 8.98
CA GLY A 221 10.81 -6.48 7.78
C GLY A 221 10.61 -7.69 6.86
N GLU A 222 10.59 -8.90 7.43
CA GLU A 222 10.37 -10.14 6.67
C GLU A 222 9.01 -10.16 5.97
N TYR A 223 7.96 -9.61 6.58
CA TYR A 223 6.65 -9.47 5.94
C TYR A 223 6.69 -8.54 4.72
N LEU A 224 7.31 -7.36 4.85
CA LEU A 224 7.38 -6.39 3.76
C LEU A 224 8.27 -6.88 2.62
N GLU A 225 9.36 -7.58 2.95
CA GLU A 225 10.19 -8.30 1.97
C GLU A 225 9.44 -9.46 1.31
N PHE A 226 8.59 -10.18 2.06
CA PHE A 226 7.70 -11.20 1.51
C PHE A 226 6.74 -10.62 0.46
N LEU A 227 6.10 -9.48 0.73
CA LEU A 227 5.24 -8.80 -0.25
C LEU A 227 6.03 -8.38 -1.49
N GLN A 228 7.20 -7.76 -1.30
CA GLN A 228 8.08 -7.37 -2.40
C GLN A 228 8.47 -8.57 -3.27
N HIS A 229 8.93 -9.67 -2.68
CA HIS A 229 9.36 -10.87 -3.40
C HIS A 229 8.20 -11.58 -4.11
N LYS A 230 7.01 -11.58 -3.50
CA LYS A 230 5.79 -12.12 -4.12
C LYS A 230 5.36 -11.28 -5.34
N GLY A 231 5.69 -10.00 -5.34
CA GLY A 231 5.35 -9.04 -6.37
C GLY A 231 4.07 -8.28 -6.03
N VAL A 232 4.24 -6.98 -5.81
CA VAL A 232 3.17 -5.98 -5.62
C VAL A 232 3.35 -4.81 -6.60
N SER A 233 2.26 -4.22 -7.05
CA SER A 233 2.27 -3.12 -8.02
C SER A 233 2.66 -1.78 -7.39
N CYS A 234 2.14 -1.50 -6.20
CA CYS A 234 2.51 -0.36 -5.38
C CYS A 234 3.75 -0.67 -4.52
N ASN A 235 4.50 0.37 -4.15
CA ASN A 235 5.45 0.27 -3.05
C ASN A 235 4.72 0.05 -1.73
N VAL A 236 5.42 -0.48 -0.72
CA VAL A 236 4.85 -0.77 0.59
C VAL A 236 5.77 -0.27 1.70
N ALA A 237 5.18 0.26 2.77
CA ALA A 237 5.84 0.62 4.01
C ALA A 237 4.90 0.36 5.19
N SER A 238 5.44 0.25 6.40
CA SER A 238 4.62 0.04 7.60
C SER A 238 5.23 0.69 8.83
N PHE A 239 4.36 1.11 9.73
CA PHE A 239 4.68 1.27 11.15
C PHE A 239 4.69 -0.10 11.84
N VAL A 240 5.43 -0.21 12.95
CA VAL A 240 5.23 -1.32 13.88
C VAL A 240 4.09 -0.98 14.83
N GLY A 241 3.12 -1.89 14.96
CA GLY A 241 1.94 -1.68 15.77
C GLY A 241 2.21 -1.85 17.26
N ALA A 242 1.95 -0.82 18.08
CA ALA A 242 2.02 -0.89 19.53
C ALA A 242 1.11 -2.00 20.10
N THR A 243 -0.06 -2.22 19.49
CA THR A 243 -0.97 -3.32 19.83
C THR A 243 -0.30 -4.67 19.56
N THR A 244 0.39 -4.82 18.42
CA THR A 244 1.14 -6.04 18.08
C THR A 244 2.24 -6.32 19.10
N LEU A 245 2.98 -5.29 19.53
CA LEU A 245 4.03 -5.43 20.55
C LEU A 245 3.45 -5.83 21.92
N ARG A 246 2.32 -5.23 22.28
CA ARG A 246 1.59 -5.56 23.51
C ARG A 246 1.11 -7.01 23.48
N ARG A 247 0.49 -7.45 22.39
CA ARG A 247 0.05 -8.85 22.20
C ARG A 247 1.23 -9.83 22.24
N TYR A 248 2.37 -9.44 21.69
CA TYR A 248 3.58 -10.26 21.69
C TYR A 248 4.11 -10.54 23.11
N ILE A 249 4.09 -9.54 23.99
CA ILE A 249 4.72 -9.62 25.32
C ILE A 249 3.71 -9.89 26.45
N ILE A 250 2.59 -9.17 26.46
CA ILE A 250 1.59 -9.17 27.53
C ILE A 250 0.42 -10.10 27.18
N GLY A 251 0.05 -10.19 25.90
CA GLY A 251 -1.19 -10.79 25.44
C GLY A 251 -2.35 -9.80 25.40
N GLU A 252 -3.57 -10.29 25.63
CA GLU A 252 -4.83 -9.54 25.52
C GLU A 252 -5.34 -8.99 26.87
N ASP A 253 -4.54 -9.11 27.92
CA ASP A 253 -4.95 -8.82 29.29
C ASP A 253 -5.00 -7.30 29.57
N ASN A 254 -6.01 -6.88 30.34
CA ASN A 254 -6.11 -5.53 30.89
C ASN A 254 -5.21 -5.34 32.12
N ARG A 255 -3.90 -5.20 31.88
CA ARG A 255 -2.90 -4.90 32.91
C ARG A 255 -1.77 -4.05 32.37
N ASP A 256 -1.04 -3.39 33.27
CA ASP A 256 0.20 -2.71 32.89
C ASP A 256 1.32 -3.73 32.58
N PRO A 257 2.26 -3.41 31.65
CA PRO A 257 3.51 -4.15 31.56
C PRO A 257 4.32 -3.99 32.84
N THR A 258 4.99 -5.06 33.25
CA THR A 258 6.11 -4.96 34.19
C THR A 258 7.27 -4.21 33.55
N PRO A 259 8.24 -3.67 34.32
CA PRO A 259 9.40 -2.98 33.75
C PRO A 259 10.19 -3.82 32.72
N ALA A 260 10.33 -5.13 32.96
CA ALA A 260 11.02 -6.03 32.03
C ALA A 260 10.24 -6.29 30.74
N GLU A 261 8.91 -6.40 30.84
CA GLU A 261 8.03 -6.52 29.67
C GLU A 261 8.06 -5.24 28.82
N LEU A 262 8.00 -4.06 29.46
CA LEU A 262 8.10 -2.78 28.76
C LEU A 262 9.43 -2.64 28.01
N GLU A 263 10.54 -3.02 28.65
CA GLU A 263 11.85 -3.01 27.99
C GLU A 263 11.91 -3.99 26.81
N SER A 264 11.29 -5.16 26.93
CA SER A 264 11.20 -6.12 25.83
C SER A 264 10.39 -5.55 24.65
N MET A 265 9.30 -4.82 24.92
CA MET A 265 8.54 -4.13 23.88
C MET A 265 9.37 -3.04 23.20
N ARG A 266 10.18 -2.27 23.94
CA ARG A 266 11.12 -1.28 23.38
C ARG A 266 12.15 -1.94 22.47
N GLN A 267 12.71 -3.08 22.87
CA GLN A 267 13.65 -3.83 22.02
C GLN A 267 13.03 -4.28 20.69
N LEU A 268 11.76 -4.67 20.70
CA LEU A 268 11.02 -4.99 19.47
C LEU A 268 10.79 -3.74 18.59
N VAL A 269 10.56 -2.55 19.18
CA VAL A 269 10.55 -1.29 18.43
C VAL A 269 11.90 -1.05 17.77
N ALA A 270 12.99 -1.12 18.55
CA ALA A 270 14.35 -0.92 18.04
C ALA A 270 14.68 -1.88 16.88
N GLN A 271 14.32 -3.15 17.00
CA GLN A 271 14.50 -4.14 15.94
C GLN A 271 13.68 -3.76 14.68
N SER A 272 12.41 -3.43 14.86
CA SER A 272 11.52 -3.06 13.73
C SER A 272 12.02 -1.80 13.02
N MET A 273 12.52 -0.81 13.76
CA MET A 273 13.12 0.40 13.19
C MET A 273 14.36 0.09 12.34
N LYS A 274 15.23 -0.82 12.80
CA LYS A 274 16.41 -1.27 12.04
C LYS A 274 16.03 -2.05 10.77
N GLU A 275 14.94 -2.81 10.83
CA GLU A 275 14.40 -3.54 9.67
C GLU A 275 13.79 -2.62 8.61
N GLY A 276 13.36 -1.42 9.02
CA GLY A 276 12.84 -0.37 8.14
C GLY A 276 11.40 0.06 8.44
N ALA A 277 10.89 -0.17 9.66
CA ALA A 277 9.65 0.47 10.10
C ALA A 277 9.74 2.00 10.00
N LEU A 278 8.61 2.65 9.70
CA LEU A 278 8.50 4.10 9.67
C LEU A 278 8.46 4.72 11.07
N GLY A 279 8.16 3.92 12.08
CA GLY A 279 7.88 4.37 13.44
C GLY A 279 6.96 3.41 14.18
N VAL A 280 6.26 3.93 15.20
CA VAL A 280 5.25 3.20 15.99
C VAL A 280 3.84 3.69 15.64
N GLY A 281 2.90 2.76 15.49
CA GLY A 281 1.48 3.06 15.32
C GLY A 281 0.63 2.57 16.49
N SER A 282 -0.48 3.25 16.82
CA SER A 282 -1.40 2.83 17.87
C SER A 282 -2.88 3.03 17.51
N SER A 283 -3.74 2.11 17.97
CA SER A 283 -5.20 2.23 17.87
C SER A 283 -5.85 2.16 19.25
N LEU A 284 -5.75 3.28 19.99
CA LEU A 284 -6.02 3.35 21.44
C LEU A 284 -7.49 3.21 21.81
N ILE A 285 -8.38 3.25 20.82
CA ILE A 285 -9.82 3.08 21.00
C ILE A 285 -10.21 1.60 21.18
N TYR A 286 -9.37 0.66 20.71
CA TYR A 286 -9.69 -0.77 20.67
C TYR A 286 -8.83 -1.58 21.66
N PRO A 287 -9.41 -2.56 22.36
CA PRO A 287 -8.63 -3.57 23.09
C PRO A 287 -7.71 -4.38 22.16
N PRO A 288 -6.52 -4.77 22.62
CA PRO A 288 -5.97 -4.53 23.96
C PRO A 288 -5.26 -3.17 24.12
N ALA A 289 -5.12 -2.38 23.05
CA ALA A 289 -4.47 -1.06 23.11
C ALA A 289 -5.24 -0.03 23.96
N PHE A 290 -6.55 -0.20 24.11
CA PHE A 290 -7.37 0.56 25.04
C PHE A 290 -6.83 0.51 26.48
N PHE A 291 -6.17 -0.58 26.86
CA PHE A 291 -5.59 -0.77 28.18
C PHE A 291 -4.20 -0.10 28.34
N ALA A 292 -3.55 0.28 27.25
CA ALA A 292 -2.23 0.91 27.29
C ALA A 292 -2.32 2.33 27.86
N LYS A 293 -1.43 2.63 28.81
CA LYS A 293 -1.30 3.96 29.43
C LYS A 293 -0.39 4.86 28.60
N THR A 294 -0.54 6.17 28.76
CA THR A 294 0.28 7.17 28.06
C THR A 294 1.79 6.95 28.27
N ASP A 295 2.22 6.56 29.47
CA ASP A 295 3.65 6.31 29.78
C ASP A 295 4.24 5.13 29.01
N GLU A 296 3.43 4.09 28.77
CA GLU A 296 3.83 2.96 27.92
C GLU A 296 4.08 3.44 26.48
N LEU A 297 3.15 4.23 25.93
CA LEU A 297 3.28 4.79 24.58
C LEU A 297 4.48 5.73 24.46
N VAL A 298 4.72 6.57 25.48
CA VAL A 298 5.91 7.44 25.54
C VAL A 298 7.18 6.61 25.46
N ALA A 299 7.28 5.50 26.19
CA ALA A 299 8.48 4.66 26.19
C ALA A 299 8.74 3.99 24.83
N LEU A 300 7.69 3.55 24.13
CA LEU A 300 7.81 3.00 22.77
C LEU A 300 8.20 4.07 21.74
N CYS A 301 7.58 5.25 21.84
CA CYS A 301 7.84 6.36 20.94
C CYS A 301 9.22 6.96 21.16
N ASP A 302 9.69 7.04 22.41
CA ASP A 302 11.05 7.47 22.75
C ASP A 302 12.08 6.55 22.09
N GLU A 303 11.85 5.24 22.11
CA GLU A 303 12.73 4.31 21.42
C GLU A 303 12.72 4.53 19.91
N ALA A 304 11.55 4.71 19.28
CA ALA A 304 11.44 4.98 17.85
C ALA A 304 12.10 6.31 17.43
N SER A 305 12.05 7.34 18.29
CA SER A 305 12.60 8.66 17.98
C SER A 305 14.13 8.64 17.86
N ARG A 306 14.81 7.72 18.57
CA ARG A 306 16.26 7.47 18.43
C ARG A 306 16.66 7.04 17.03
N TYR A 307 15.74 6.46 16.27
CA TYR A 307 15.92 6.04 14.87
C TYR A 307 15.33 7.03 13.86
N GLY A 308 14.89 8.20 14.34
CA GLY A 308 14.21 9.21 13.52
C GLY A 308 12.81 8.81 13.08
N GLY A 309 12.19 7.82 13.72
CA GLY A 309 10.83 7.37 13.41
C GLY A 309 9.75 8.38 13.75
N SER A 310 8.51 8.05 13.36
CA SER A 310 7.31 8.83 13.67
C SER A 310 6.36 8.05 14.57
N TYR A 311 5.38 8.74 15.16
CA TYR A 311 4.29 8.14 15.90
C TYR A 311 2.98 8.43 15.18
N ILE A 312 2.25 7.40 14.78
CA ILE A 312 0.88 7.56 14.27
C ILE A 312 -0.12 7.06 15.31
N SER A 313 -1.29 7.67 15.37
CA SER A 313 -2.32 7.23 16.30
C SER A 313 -3.72 7.41 15.75
N HIS A 314 -4.45 6.30 15.74
CA HIS A 314 -5.88 6.32 15.99
C HIS A 314 -6.07 6.57 17.49
N ILE A 315 -6.35 7.84 17.78
CA ILE A 315 -6.39 8.38 19.14
C ILE A 315 -7.49 7.74 19.99
N ARG A 316 -7.35 7.84 21.31
CA ARG A 316 -8.18 7.11 22.29
C ARG A 316 -9.68 7.40 22.21
N SER A 317 -10.04 8.58 21.73
CA SER A 317 -11.43 8.98 21.50
C SER A 317 -11.49 9.96 20.34
N GLU A 318 -12.45 9.75 19.46
CA GLU A 318 -12.77 10.64 18.35
C GLU A 318 -14.09 11.39 18.59
N GLY A 319 -14.83 11.03 19.65
CA GLY A 319 -16.10 11.63 20.02
C GLY A 319 -16.03 12.37 21.35
N THR A 320 -16.54 11.75 22.42
CA THR A 320 -16.79 12.44 23.70
C THR A 320 -15.50 13.00 24.32
N GLN A 321 -14.41 12.25 24.30
CA GLN A 321 -13.11 12.66 24.86
C GLN A 321 -12.10 13.12 23.78
N LEU A 322 -12.58 13.64 22.65
CA LEU A 322 -11.72 14.06 21.53
C LEU A 322 -10.64 15.08 21.95
N HIS A 323 -10.97 16.04 22.82
CA HIS A 323 -9.99 17.03 23.26
C HIS A 323 -8.87 16.41 24.11
N GLU A 324 -9.24 15.48 24.98
CA GLU A 324 -8.34 14.76 25.89
C GLU A 324 -7.43 13.82 25.10
N ALA A 325 -7.97 13.13 24.11
CA ALA A 325 -7.22 12.22 23.23
C ALA A 325 -6.19 12.98 22.37
N VAL A 326 -6.54 14.17 21.87
CA VAL A 326 -5.58 15.04 21.16
C VAL A 326 -4.46 15.52 22.09
N GLU A 327 -4.75 15.82 23.35
CA GLU A 327 -3.71 16.18 24.33
C GLU A 327 -2.82 15.03 24.73
N GLU A 328 -3.37 13.82 24.81
CA GLU A 328 -2.57 12.63 25.03
C GLU A 328 -1.52 12.48 23.92
N LEU A 329 -1.92 12.62 22.66
CA LEU A 329 -0.99 12.59 21.53
C LEU A 329 0.03 13.73 21.58
N ILE A 330 -0.39 14.96 21.87
CA ILE A 330 0.54 16.11 22.06
C ILE A 330 1.54 15.81 23.18
N THR A 331 1.08 15.21 24.28
CA THR A 331 1.92 14.85 25.43
C THR A 331 2.94 13.78 25.06
N ILE A 332 2.53 12.76 24.31
CA ILE A 332 3.44 11.72 23.80
C ILE A 332 4.49 12.34 22.88
N ALA A 333 4.05 13.15 21.91
CA ALA A 333 4.94 13.83 20.96
C ALA A 333 5.99 14.70 21.68
N LYS A 334 5.56 15.49 22.67
CA LYS A 334 6.46 16.34 23.48
C LYS A 334 7.46 15.52 24.28
N ARG A 335 7.01 14.46 24.97
CA ARG A 335 7.85 13.66 25.88
C ARG A 335 8.83 12.74 25.16
N ALA A 336 8.45 12.19 24.02
CA ALA A 336 9.31 11.32 23.21
C ALA A 336 10.13 12.08 22.15
N HIS A 337 9.94 13.40 22.03
CA HIS A 337 10.56 14.23 20.99
C HIS A 337 10.36 13.68 19.57
N ILE A 338 9.17 13.15 19.31
CA ILE A 338 8.85 12.44 18.06
C ILE A 338 7.89 13.27 17.19
N HIS A 339 7.98 13.10 15.88
CA HIS A 339 6.91 13.54 15.00
C HIS A 339 5.66 12.71 15.26
N ALA A 340 4.51 13.34 15.50
CA ALA A 340 3.26 12.63 15.68
C ALA A 340 2.24 12.96 14.58
N GLU A 341 1.47 11.98 14.15
CA GLU A 341 0.40 12.17 13.15
C GLU A 341 -0.89 11.52 13.64
N ILE A 342 -1.95 12.33 13.71
CA ILE A 342 -3.30 11.85 14.05
C ILE A 342 -3.86 11.16 12.80
N TYR A 343 -4.04 9.86 12.87
CA TYR A 343 -4.70 9.15 11.78
C TYR A 343 -6.17 9.49 11.74
N HIS A 344 -6.70 9.60 10.51
CA HIS A 344 -8.09 9.85 10.16
C HIS A 344 -8.82 10.81 11.11
N LEU A 345 -8.26 12.01 11.31
CA LEU A 345 -8.82 13.03 12.20
C LEU A 345 -10.31 13.22 11.90
N LYS A 346 -11.13 13.20 12.97
CA LYS A 346 -12.56 13.42 12.88
C LYS A 346 -13.15 13.79 14.23
N ALA A 347 -14.34 14.39 14.19
CA ALA A 347 -15.23 14.51 15.34
C ALA A 347 -16.41 13.55 15.14
N ALA A 348 -16.37 12.39 15.80
CA ALA A 348 -17.33 11.32 15.64
C ALA A 348 -18.61 11.56 16.45
N GLY A 349 -19.75 11.47 15.77
CA GLY A 349 -21.09 11.61 16.35
C GLY A 349 -21.55 13.07 16.46
N LYS A 350 -22.85 13.29 16.19
CA LYS A 350 -23.43 14.64 16.03
C LYS A 350 -23.19 15.59 17.21
N SER A 351 -23.17 15.06 18.43
CA SER A 351 -22.88 15.85 19.64
C SER A 351 -21.46 16.39 19.70
N ASN A 352 -20.53 15.85 18.91
CA ASN A 352 -19.12 16.18 18.92
C ASN A 352 -18.68 17.03 17.73
N TRP A 353 -19.48 17.15 16.67
CA TRP A 353 -19.11 17.86 15.43
C TRP A 353 -18.59 19.29 15.67
N SER A 354 -19.16 20.01 16.64
CA SER A 354 -18.75 21.37 17.00
C SER A 354 -17.36 21.45 17.64
N LYS A 355 -16.78 20.34 18.10
CA LYS A 355 -15.44 20.31 18.73
C LYS A 355 -14.31 20.53 17.71
N MET A 356 -14.55 20.29 16.42
CA MET A 356 -13.50 20.31 15.41
C MET A 356 -12.73 21.65 15.39
N ASP A 357 -13.42 22.79 15.48
CA ASP A 357 -12.74 24.10 15.51
C ASP A 357 -11.80 24.26 16.71
N SER A 358 -12.19 23.72 17.86
CA SER A 358 -11.38 23.74 19.08
C SER A 358 -10.17 22.83 18.94
N VAL A 359 -10.36 21.63 18.39
CA VAL A 359 -9.28 20.66 18.10
C VAL A 359 -8.25 21.25 17.15
N ILE A 360 -8.69 21.85 16.04
CA ILE A 360 -7.80 22.51 15.06
C ILE A 360 -6.95 23.58 15.74
N ARG A 361 -7.56 24.51 16.48
CA ARG A 361 -6.82 25.55 17.21
C ARG A 361 -5.81 24.97 18.19
N ARG A 362 -6.13 23.84 18.81
CA ARG A 362 -5.27 23.18 19.78
C ARG A 362 -4.04 22.55 19.14
N ILE A 363 -4.23 21.87 18.01
CA ILE A 363 -3.14 21.31 17.19
C ILE A 363 -2.26 22.45 16.64
N GLU A 364 -2.87 23.50 16.10
CA GLU A 364 -2.14 24.67 15.58
C GLU A 364 -1.31 25.36 16.65
N ARG A 365 -1.85 25.49 17.87
CA ARG A 365 -1.09 26.00 19.02
C ARG A 365 0.10 25.10 19.35
N ALA A 366 -0.10 23.79 19.44
CA ALA A 366 1.00 22.86 19.71
C ALA A 366 2.09 22.93 18.62
N ARG A 367 1.69 23.05 17.35
CA ARG A 367 2.60 23.25 16.22
C ARG A 367 3.37 24.58 16.32
N ALA A 368 2.70 25.67 16.71
CA ALA A 368 3.34 26.97 16.93
C ALA A 368 4.32 26.95 18.13
N GLU A 369 4.07 26.08 19.12
CA GLU A 369 5.00 25.80 20.24
C GLU A 369 6.17 24.88 19.83
N GLY A 370 6.26 24.46 18.56
CA GLY A 370 7.35 23.64 18.03
C GLY A 370 7.12 22.14 18.08
N VAL A 371 5.93 21.67 18.48
CA VAL A 371 5.61 20.23 18.44
C VAL A 371 5.28 19.83 17.01
N ASN A 372 6.00 18.84 16.48
CA ASN A 372 5.80 18.40 15.10
C ASN A 372 4.60 17.46 14.97
N ILE A 373 3.39 18.02 14.80
CA ILE A 373 2.13 17.26 14.73
C ILE A 373 1.41 17.46 13.40
N THR A 374 1.03 16.38 12.72
CA THR A 374 0.19 16.40 11.51
C THR A 374 -1.05 15.53 11.71
N ALA A 375 -1.85 15.37 10.65
CA ALA A 375 -2.92 14.39 10.61
C ALA A 375 -3.10 13.85 9.19
N ASP A 376 -3.91 12.83 9.04
CA ASP A 376 -4.52 12.44 7.75
C ASP A 376 -6.04 12.30 7.88
N MET A 377 -6.71 12.12 6.74
CA MET A 377 -8.14 11.83 6.67
C MET A 377 -8.52 11.07 5.39
N TYR A 378 -9.69 10.43 5.41
CA TYR A 378 -10.38 9.95 4.21
C TYR A 378 -11.55 10.89 3.84
N ASN A 379 -12.01 10.83 2.59
CA ASN A 379 -12.93 11.82 2.00
C ASN A 379 -14.42 11.41 2.06
N TYR A 380 -14.84 10.82 3.17
CA TYR A 380 -16.18 10.27 3.38
C TYR A 380 -16.76 10.64 4.75
N LEU A 381 -18.08 10.45 4.90
CA LEU A 381 -18.82 10.81 6.12
C LEU A 381 -19.01 9.64 7.10
N ALA A 382 -18.57 8.45 6.70
CA ALA A 382 -18.68 7.25 7.52
C ALA A 382 -17.29 6.69 7.82
N GLY A 383 -17.14 6.11 9.02
CA GLY A 383 -16.00 5.27 9.37
C GLY A 383 -16.30 3.80 9.14
N GLY A 384 -15.26 2.98 9.11
CA GLY A 384 -15.34 1.52 9.03
C GLY A 384 -14.54 0.87 10.16
N THR A 385 -15.13 -0.07 10.88
CA THR A 385 -14.46 -0.88 11.92
C THR A 385 -15.30 -2.11 12.25
N GLY A 386 -14.94 -2.87 13.28
CA GLY A 386 -15.72 -4.02 13.74
C GLY A 386 -16.95 -3.66 14.58
N LEU A 387 -17.96 -4.54 14.56
CA LEU A 387 -19.22 -4.37 15.29
C LEU A 387 -19.03 -4.32 16.82
N ALA A 388 -17.96 -4.91 17.35
CA ALA A 388 -17.65 -4.88 18.78
C ALA A 388 -17.35 -3.47 19.31
N ALA A 389 -17.08 -2.48 18.44
CA ALA A 389 -16.94 -1.07 18.82
C ALA A 389 -18.24 -0.46 19.38
N THR A 390 -19.37 -1.15 19.24
CA THR A 390 -20.65 -0.78 19.86
C THR A 390 -20.76 -1.22 21.33
N LEU A 391 -19.81 -2.01 21.84
CA LEU A 391 -19.85 -2.61 23.17
C LEU A 391 -18.75 -2.05 24.08
N PRO A 392 -18.93 -2.07 25.43
CA PRO A 392 -17.87 -1.68 26.35
C PRO A 392 -16.57 -2.47 26.12
N PRO A 393 -15.42 -1.80 25.97
CA PRO A 393 -14.15 -2.44 25.62
C PRO A 393 -13.67 -3.44 26.68
N THR A 394 -14.07 -3.25 27.94
CA THR A 394 -13.74 -4.17 29.05
C THR A 394 -14.32 -5.58 28.87
N LEU A 395 -15.36 -5.74 28.03
CA LEU A 395 -15.86 -7.07 27.68
C LEU A 395 -14.86 -7.87 26.83
N GLN A 396 -13.85 -7.23 26.25
CA GLN A 396 -12.77 -7.87 25.49
C GLN A 396 -11.49 -8.05 26.30
N ASP A 397 -11.52 -7.87 27.63
CA ASP A 397 -10.38 -8.24 28.49
C ASP A 397 -10.08 -9.74 28.37
N GLY A 398 -8.88 -10.11 27.90
CA GLY A 398 -8.55 -11.48 27.51
C GLY A 398 -9.02 -11.87 26.09
N GLY A 399 -9.35 -10.89 25.25
CA GLY A 399 -9.56 -11.03 23.81
C GLY A 399 -11.00 -11.34 23.38
N PHE A 400 -11.18 -11.47 22.06
CA PHE A 400 -12.50 -11.66 21.43
C PHE A 400 -13.20 -12.96 21.86
N GLY A 401 -12.44 -14.02 22.17
CA GLY A 401 -12.98 -15.26 22.73
C GLY A 401 -13.69 -15.04 24.07
N LYS A 402 -13.12 -14.20 24.94
CA LYS A 402 -13.70 -13.87 26.24
C LYS A 402 -14.92 -12.96 26.12
N LEU A 403 -14.93 -12.04 25.15
CA LEU A 403 -16.16 -11.31 24.79
C LEU A 403 -17.30 -12.27 24.50
N ARG A 404 -17.09 -13.26 23.62
CA ARG A 404 -18.12 -14.23 23.26
C ARG A 404 -18.61 -15.07 24.45
N GLU A 405 -17.69 -15.51 25.30
CA GLU A 405 -18.02 -16.23 26.53
C GLU A 405 -18.90 -15.37 27.46
N ARG A 406 -18.51 -14.12 27.70
CA ARG A 406 -19.26 -13.16 28.54
C ARG A 406 -20.65 -12.87 27.98
N LEU A 407 -20.79 -12.77 26.65
CA LEU A 407 -22.09 -12.52 26.00
C LEU A 407 -23.07 -13.70 26.05
N GLN A 408 -22.68 -14.86 26.61
CA GLN A 408 -23.60 -15.96 26.95
C GLN A 408 -24.34 -15.72 28.27
N ASP A 409 -23.84 -14.85 29.15
CA ASP A 409 -24.44 -14.59 30.46
C ASP A 409 -25.60 -13.56 30.34
N PRO A 410 -26.84 -13.92 30.72
CA PRO A 410 -27.99 -13.01 30.65
C PRO A 410 -27.83 -11.72 31.48
N ALA A 411 -27.15 -11.78 32.62
CA ALA A 411 -26.92 -10.62 33.47
C ALA A 411 -25.95 -9.63 32.81
N ILE A 412 -24.90 -10.16 32.17
CA ILE A 412 -23.95 -9.36 31.39
C ILE A 412 -24.67 -8.71 30.22
N ARG A 413 -25.42 -9.46 29.41
CA ARG A 413 -26.19 -8.91 28.28
C ARG A 413 -27.11 -7.77 28.70
N LYS A 414 -27.84 -7.94 29.80
CA LYS A 414 -28.74 -6.90 30.33
C LYS A 414 -27.98 -5.63 30.73
N GLN A 415 -26.76 -5.75 31.25
CA GLN A 415 -25.89 -4.60 31.53
C GLN A 415 -25.34 -3.99 30.25
N THR A 416 -24.85 -4.81 29.32
CA THR A 416 -24.33 -4.39 28.02
C THR A 416 -25.36 -3.56 27.24
N ILE A 417 -26.63 -3.96 27.21
CA ILE A 417 -27.70 -3.17 26.56
C ILE A 417 -27.81 -1.78 27.18
N ARG A 418 -27.75 -1.66 28.52
CA ARG A 418 -27.77 -0.36 29.19
C ARG A 418 -26.57 0.48 28.79
N ASP A 419 -25.38 -0.13 28.75
CA ASP A 419 -24.15 0.58 28.41
C ASP A 419 -24.13 1.03 26.94
N MET A 420 -24.64 0.20 26.01
CA MET A 420 -24.74 0.50 24.58
C MET A 420 -25.56 1.75 24.32
N VAL A 421 -26.67 1.96 25.04
CA VAL A 421 -27.59 3.09 24.81
C VAL A 421 -27.29 4.31 25.67
N THR A 422 -26.31 4.22 26.58
CA THR A 422 -25.99 5.31 27.51
C THR A 422 -24.80 6.11 26.99
N PRO A 423 -24.96 7.42 26.71
CA PRO A 423 -23.84 8.29 26.41
C PRO A 423 -22.82 8.28 27.55
N THR A 424 -21.54 8.17 27.22
CA THR A 424 -20.46 8.10 28.20
C THR A 424 -19.19 8.76 27.67
N ASP A 425 -18.37 9.21 28.60
CA ASP A 425 -16.99 9.63 28.38
C ASP A 425 -15.98 8.50 28.64
N LYS A 426 -16.38 7.38 29.26
CA LYS A 426 -15.44 6.33 29.70
C LYS A 426 -14.80 5.54 28.57
N TRP A 427 -15.45 5.46 27.41
CA TRP A 427 -14.99 4.75 26.22
C TRP A 427 -15.73 5.29 24.99
N GLU A 428 -15.23 5.01 23.78
CA GLU A 428 -15.90 5.45 22.54
C GLU A 428 -17.05 4.52 22.17
N ASN A 429 -18.28 5.02 22.28
CA ASN A 429 -19.48 4.24 21.99
C ASN A 429 -20.00 4.51 20.58
N PHE A 430 -19.66 3.63 19.63
CA PHE A 430 -20.07 3.74 18.23
C PHE A 430 -21.59 3.57 18.02
N TYR A 431 -22.29 2.88 18.93
CA TYR A 431 -23.75 2.75 18.87
C TYR A 431 -24.42 4.12 19.08
N VAL A 432 -23.98 4.85 20.12
CA VAL A 432 -24.46 6.22 20.39
C VAL A 432 -23.95 7.20 19.33
N ALA A 433 -22.69 7.09 18.90
CA ALA A 433 -22.10 8.01 17.92
C ALA A 433 -22.82 7.96 16.57
N ALA A 434 -23.24 6.77 16.11
CA ALA A 434 -24.05 6.62 14.89
C ALA A 434 -25.46 7.23 15.02
N GLY A 435 -25.96 7.42 16.24
CA GLY A 435 -27.24 8.06 16.54
C GLY A 435 -28.50 7.25 16.19
N SER A 436 -28.41 6.27 15.30
CA SER A 436 -29.46 5.30 15.00
C SER A 436 -28.88 3.97 14.50
N PRO A 437 -29.50 2.82 14.81
CA PRO A 437 -29.18 1.53 14.18
C PRO A 437 -29.34 1.51 12.65
N ASP A 438 -30.07 2.45 12.05
CA ASP A 438 -30.12 2.63 10.60
C ASP A 438 -28.79 3.12 10.01
N GLN A 439 -27.98 3.80 10.83
CA GLN A 439 -26.68 4.38 10.46
C GLN A 439 -25.51 3.43 10.73
N ILE A 440 -25.80 2.14 10.96
CA ILE A 440 -24.81 1.08 11.18
C ILE A 440 -25.04 0.01 10.13
N LEU A 441 -24.18 -0.08 9.11
CA LEU A 441 -24.26 -1.11 8.07
C LEU A 441 -23.32 -2.26 8.41
N LEU A 442 -23.78 -3.50 8.27
CA LEU A 442 -22.95 -4.69 8.48
C LEU A 442 -22.52 -5.24 7.12
N VAL A 443 -21.21 -5.28 6.88
CA VAL A 443 -20.65 -5.43 5.53
C VAL A 443 -19.73 -6.65 5.34
N GLY A 444 -19.22 -7.25 6.43
CA GLY A 444 -18.38 -8.45 6.34
C GLY A 444 -18.64 -9.44 7.46
N PHE A 445 -19.07 -10.66 7.08
CA PHE A 445 -19.35 -11.77 7.98
C PHE A 445 -18.44 -12.96 7.70
N ARG A 446 -17.99 -13.65 8.75
CA ARG A 446 -17.21 -14.88 8.63
C ARG A 446 -18.09 -16.08 8.30
N GLN A 447 -19.28 -16.17 8.89
CA GLN A 447 -20.16 -17.32 8.72
C GLN A 447 -21.01 -17.18 7.46
N ASP A 448 -20.99 -18.20 6.61
CA ASP A 448 -21.78 -18.21 5.37
C ASP A 448 -23.28 -18.05 5.62
N SER A 449 -23.78 -18.59 6.74
CA SER A 449 -25.20 -18.47 7.14
C SER A 449 -25.64 -17.03 7.46
N LEU A 450 -24.68 -16.14 7.77
CA LEU A 450 -24.93 -14.73 8.09
C LEU A 450 -24.68 -13.79 6.92
N LYS A 451 -23.97 -14.22 5.86
CA LYS A 451 -23.68 -13.41 4.66
C LYS A 451 -24.92 -12.85 3.95
N LYS A 452 -26.11 -13.43 4.18
CA LYS A 452 -27.40 -12.87 3.74
C LYS A 452 -27.72 -11.47 4.30
N TYR A 453 -27.01 -11.04 5.34
CA TYR A 453 -27.14 -9.74 5.98
C TYR A 453 -26.15 -8.69 5.45
N THR A 454 -25.19 -9.08 4.62
CA THR A 454 -24.21 -8.15 4.03
C THR A 454 -24.89 -6.96 3.35
N GLY A 455 -24.47 -5.75 3.71
CA GLY A 455 -24.99 -4.48 3.19
C GLY A 455 -26.29 -4.00 3.85
N LYS A 456 -26.84 -4.73 4.83
CA LYS A 456 -28.05 -4.28 5.55
C LYS A 456 -27.68 -3.45 6.77
N SER A 457 -28.56 -2.53 7.15
CA SER A 457 -28.45 -1.81 8.42
C SER A 457 -28.74 -2.74 9.60
N LEU A 458 -28.18 -2.42 10.77
CA LEU A 458 -28.46 -3.12 12.02
C LEU A 458 -29.97 -3.12 12.31
N ALA A 459 -30.66 -1.99 12.08
CA ALA A 459 -32.12 -1.90 12.20
C ALA A 459 -32.85 -2.92 11.33
N ALA A 460 -32.48 -3.03 10.05
CA ALA A 460 -33.11 -3.97 9.12
C ALA A 460 -32.86 -5.43 9.53
N ILE A 461 -31.66 -5.75 10.02
CA ILE A 461 -31.34 -7.10 10.49
C ILE A 461 -32.13 -7.43 11.77
N ALA A 462 -32.22 -6.49 12.71
CA ALA A 462 -33.00 -6.63 13.93
C ALA A 462 -34.49 -6.89 13.62
N ALA A 463 -35.06 -6.17 12.65
CA ALA A 463 -36.43 -6.39 12.18
C ALA A 463 -36.63 -7.80 11.59
N ILE A 464 -35.69 -8.29 10.77
CA ILE A 464 -35.73 -9.66 10.20
C ILE A 464 -35.66 -10.72 11.30
N ARG A 465 -34.88 -10.46 12.36
CA ARG A 465 -34.69 -11.39 13.48
C ARG A 465 -35.76 -11.30 14.56
N HIS A 466 -36.63 -10.28 14.49
CA HIS A 466 -37.62 -9.97 15.53
C HIS A 466 -36.98 -9.76 16.93
N THR A 467 -35.82 -9.11 16.95
CA THR A 467 -35.05 -8.78 18.16
C THR A 467 -34.80 -7.27 18.23
N SER A 468 -34.39 -6.74 19.39
CA SER A 468 -33.91 -5.35 19.44
C SER A 468 -32.56 -5.24 18.72
N PRO A 469 -32.16 -4.05 18.25
CA PRO A 469 -30.84 -3.83 17.67
C PRO A 469 -29.68 -4.24 18.60
N GLU A 470 -29.81 -3.97 19.91
CA GLU A 470 -28.78 -4.29 20.90
C GLU A 470 -28.64 -5.80 21.11
N GLU A 471 -29.75 -6.53 21.26
CA GLU A 471 -29.73 -8.00 21.32
C GLU A 471 -29.18 -8.60 20.01
N THR A 472 -29.52 -7.99 18.87
CA THR A 472 -29.04 -8.40 17.54
C THR A 472 -27.52 -8.29 17.44
N VAL A 473 -26.91 -7.22 17.95
CA VAL A 473 -25.45 -7.06 17.99
C VAL A 473 -24.80 -8.22 18.74
N MET A 474 -25.26 -8.49 19.97
CA MET A 474 -24.67 -9.52 20.81
C MET A 474 -24.85 -10.92 20.21
N ASP A 475 -26.04 -11.20 19.67
CA ASP A 475 -26.35 -12.45 18.97
C ASP A 475 -25.42 -12.68 17.77
N LEU A 476 -25.24 -11.66 16.93
CA LEU A 476 -24.42 -11.76 15.74
C LEU A 476 -22.95 -11.96 16.09
N LEU A 477 -22.40 -11.26 17.08
CA LEU A 477 -21.01 -11.45 17.52
C LEU A 477 -20.75 -12.86 18.06
N VAL A 478 -21.73 -13.42 18.80
CA VAL A 478 -21.66 -14.80 19.29
C VAL A 478 -21.72 -15.82 18.14
N GLN A 479 -22.65 -15.63 17.20
CA GLN A 479 -22.89 -16.53 16.06
C GLN A 479 -21.74 -16.48 15.04
N ASP A 480 -21.32 -15.28 14.63
CA ASP A 480 -20.32 -15.09 13.57
C ASP A 480 -18.93 -15.57 14.02
N SER A 481 -18.65 -15.47 15.32
CA SER A 481 -17.34 -15.80 15.89
C SER A 481 -16.20 -14.94 15.33
N SER A 482 -16.50 -13.70 14.99
CA SER A 482 -15.58 -12.66 14.54
C SER A 482 -16.12 -11.27 14.82
N ASN A 483 -15.23 -10.28 14.78
CA ASN A 483 -15.60 -8.88 14.84
C ASN A 483 -16.13 -8.43 13.45
N ILE A 484 -17.45 -8.49 13.28
CA ILE A 484 -18.15 -8.26 11.99
C ILE A 484 -17.79 -6.87 11.44
N ALA A 485 -17.25 -6.82 10.23
CA ALA A 485 -16.91 -5.55 9.59
C ALA A 485 -18.18 -4.71 9.37
N SER A 486 -18.13 -3.45 9.80
CA SER A 486 -19.27 -2.55 9.90
C SER A 486 -18.90 -1.12 9.49
N ILE A 487 -19.87 -0.39 8.94
CA ILE A 487 -19.74 1.02 8.54
C ILE A 487 -20.67 1.86 9.41
N TYR A 488 -20.18 3.00 9.88
CA TYR A 488 -20.89 3.88 10.81
C TYR A 488 -20.92 5.31 10.26
N PHE A 489 -22.11 5.87 10.06
CA PHE A 489 -22.26 7.25 9.60
C PHE A 489 -22.23 8.20 10.79
N LEU A 490 -21.09 8.87 10.98
CA LEU A 490 -20.78 9.60 12.21
C LEU A 490 -20.14 10.97 12.00
N MET A 491 -19.82 11.35 10.76
CA MET A 491 -19.08 12.58 10.45
C MET A 491 -19.95 13.62 9.77
N ASP A 492 -19.46 14.86 9.74
CA ASP A 492 -20.09 16.02 9.14
C ASP A 492 -19.30 16.49 7.90
N GLU A 493 -20.01 16.85 6.85
CA GLU A 493 -19.42 17.25 5.56
C GLU A 493 -18.64 18.58 5.67
N GLU A 494 -19.10 19.52 6.50
CA GLU A 494 -18.41 20.80 6.66
C GLU A 494 -17.09 20.64 7.44
N ASN A 495 -17.05 19.73 8.42
CA ASN A 495 -15.79 19.36 9.06
C ASN A 495 -14.82 18.69 8.08
N VAL A 496 -15.27 17.76 7.25
CA VAL A 496 -14.43 17.14 6.21
C VAL A 496 -13.81 18.22 5.30
N LYS A 497 -14.60 19.17 4.82
CA LYS A 497 -14.10 20.27 3.97
C LYS A 497 -13.13 21.20 4.70
N LYS A 498 -13.36 21.43 5.99
CA LYS A 498 -12.49 22.26 6.82
C LYS A 498 -11.12 21.61 6.99
N GLU A 499 -11.09 20.31 7.28
CA GLU A 499 -9.86 19.53 7.45
C GLU A 499 -9.08 19.42 6.13
N GLN A 500 -9.78 19.24 5.00
CA GLN A 500 -9.20 19.28 3.66
C GLN A 500 -8.47 20.59 3.34
N GLN A 501 -8.83 21.71 3.96
CA GLN A 501 -8.17 23.00 3.75
C GLN A 501 -6.92 23.20 4.63
N LEU A 502 -6.73 22.38 5.67
CA LEU A 502 -5.61 22.53 6.59
C LEU A 502 -4.30 22.07 5.94
N PRO A 503 -3.21 22.86 6.00
CA PRO A 503 -1.98 22.57 5.26
C PRO A 503 -1.19 21.37 5.80
N TRP A 504 -1.56 20.87 6.98
CA TRP A 504 -0.88 19.81 7.73
C TRP A 504 -1.67 18.49 7.80
N VAL A 505 -2.82 18.42 7.13
CA VAL A 505 -3.63 17.19 7.00
C VAL A 505 -3.27 16.49 5.69
N SER A 506 -2.91 15.22 5.68
CA SER A 506 -2.70 14.42 4.46
C SER A 506 -3.92 13.54 4.17
N PHE A 507 -3.81 12.57 3.27
CA PHE A 507 -4.93 11.69 2.93
C PHE A 507 -4.56 10.21 3.01
N GLY A 508 -5.47 9.42 3.58
CA GLY A 508 -5.42 7.98 3.62
C GLY A 508 -6.77 7.40 3.22
N SER A 509 -6.77 6.18 2.69
CA SER A 509 -8.00 5.45 2.33
C SER A 509 -8.65 4.83 3.55
N ASP A 510 -7.85 4.40 4.54
CA ASP A 510 -8.29 3.61 5.68
C ASP A 510 -9.01 2.31 5.25
N GLU A 511 -8.51 1.66 4.19
CA GLU A 511 -9.13 0.46 3.64
C GLU A 511 -8.09 -0.42 2.92
N GLY A 512 -8.48 -1.65 2.58
CA GLY A 512 -7.65 -2.53 1.75
C GLY A 512 -7.70 -2.20 0.27
N SER A 513 -6.78 -2.79 -0.49
CA SER A 513 -6.68 -2.61 -1.94
C SER A 513 -7.23 -3.81 -2.71
N TYR A 514 -8.40 -3.64 -3.30
CA TYR A 514 -9.18 -4.76 -3.83
C TYR A 514 -9.27 -4.76 -5.35
N THR A 515 -9.58 -5.93 -5.89
CA THR A 515 -10.12 -6.08 -7.25
C THR A 515 -11.58 -6.53 -7.14
N PRO A 516 -12.51 -6.06 -7.99
CA PRO A 516 -13.93 -6.42 -7.92
C PRO A 516 -14.18 -7.81 -8.53
N ASP A 517 -13.37 -8.79 -8.12
CA ASP A 517 -13.45 -10.18 -8.56
C ASP A 517 -13.10 -11.14 -7.40
N GLY A 518 -13.34 -12.43 -7.64
CA GLY A 518 -12.87 -13.49 -6.75
C GLY A 518 -13.35 -13.37 -5.30
N VAL A 519 -12.41 -13.56 -4.37
CA VAL A 519 -12.71 -13.60 -2.92
C VAL A 519 -13.16 -12.24 -2.36
N PHE A 520 -12.81 -11.13 -3.03
CA PHE A 520 -13.18 -9.80 -2.58
C PHE A 520 -14.68 -9.49 -2.79
N LEU A 521 -15.38 -10.25 -3.63
CA LEU A 521 -16.84 -10.15 -3.80
C LEU A 521 -17.64 -10.90 -2.73
N GLN A 522 -16.97 -11.55 -1.74
CA GLN A 522 -17.65 -12.29 -0.67
C GLN A 522 -18.08 -11.42 0.51
N PHE A 523 -17.67 -10.15 0.54
CA PHE A 523 -18.01 -9.14 1.54
C PHE A 523 -18.17 -7.80 0.82
N ASN A 524 -18.82 -6.84 1.48
CA ASN A 524 -18.80 -5.45 1.04
C ASN A 524 -17.69 -4.70 1.80
N CYS A 525 -16.99 -3.80 1.13
CA CYS A 525 -16.07 -2.86 1.77
C CYS A 525 -16.70 -1.46 1.87
N HIS A 526 -16.03 -0.55 2.58
CA HIS A 526 -16.35 0.86 2.49
C HIS A 526 -15.99 1.37 1.06
N PRO A 527 -16.77 2.26 0.43
CA PRO A 527 -16.45 2.80 -0.91
C PRO A 527 -15.11 3.55 -1.00
N ARG A 528 -14.48 3.82 0.15
CA ARG A 528 -13.18 4.49 0.24
C ARG A 528 -12.05 3.63 -0.33
N ALA A 529 -12.20 2.30 -0.35
CA ALA A 529 -11.29 1.38 -1.02
C ALA A 529 -11.09 1.67 -2.52
N TYR A 530 -12.14 2.18 -3.17
CA TYR A 530 -12.19 2.31 -4.63
C TYR A 530 -12.26 3.75 -5.13
N GLY A 531 -12.51 4.72 -4.24
CA GLY A 531 -12.82 6.08 -4.65
C GLY A 531 -12.22 7.19 -3.81
N ASN A 532 -11.46 6.93 -2.73
CA ASN A 532 -10.96 8.00 -1.85
C ASN A 532 -10.21 9.13 -2.58
N VAL A 533 -9.20 8.80 -3.40
CA VAL A 533 -8.41 9.81 -4.11
C VAL A 533 -9.22 10.43 -5.24
N ALA A 534 -9.95 9.61 -6.00
CA ALA A 534 -10.76 10.09 -7.11
C ALA A 534 -11.87 11.04 -6.64
N ARG A 535 -12.44 10.80 -5.46
CA ARG A 535 -13.42 11.66 -4.80
C ARG A 535 -12.82 13.00 -4.37
N LEU A 536 -11.59 12.99 -3.82
CA LEU A 536 -10.87 14.23 -3.52
C LEU A 536 -10.66 15.07 -4.80
N LEU A 537 -10.12 14.45 -5.85
CA LEU A 537 -9.76 15.17 -7.08
C LEU A 537 -10.98 15.59 -7.92
N GLY A 538 -12.03 14.75 -7.96
CA GLY A 538 -13.28 15.04 -8.66
C GLY A 538 -14.18 15.96 -7.83
N LYS A 539 -14.86 15.40 -6.82
CA LYS A 539 -15.85 16.13 -6.02
C LYS A 539 -15.24 17.37 -5.34
N TYR A 540 -14.18 17.21 -4.55
CA TYR A 540 -13.72 18.29 -3.66
C TYR A 540 -12.83 19.33 -4.36
N VAL A 541 -12.02 18.93 -5.35
CA VAL A 541 -11.15 19.84 -6.09
C VAL A 541 -11.82 20.42 -7.34
N ARG A 542 -12.33 19.57 -8.24
CA ARG A 542 -12.90 20.02 -9.53
C ARG A 542 -14.27 20.67 -9.32
N ASP A 543 -15.19 19.99 -8.63
CA ASP A 543 -16.59 20.38 -8.60
C ASP A 543 -16.88 21.43 -7.51
N GLU A 544 -16.41 21.18 -6.28
CA GLU A 544 -16.70 22.03 -5.12
C GLU A 544 -15.60 23.05 -4.82
N LYS A 545 -14.41 22.89 -5.39
CA LYS A 545 -13.27 23.83 -5.26
C LYS A 545 -12.88 24.14 -3.82
N VAL A 546 -12.95 23.14 -2.95
CA VAL A 546 -12.57 23.23 -1.53
C VAL A 546 -11.08 23.54 -1.37
N LEU A 547 -10.26 23.02 -2.29
CA LEU A 547 -8.82 23.27 -2.37
C LEU A 547 -8.37 23.22 -3.84
N SER A 548 -7.21 23.80 -4.13
CA SER A 548 -6.64 23.74 -5.47
C SER A 548 -6.10 22.35 -5.80
N LEU A 549 -6.05 22.01 -7.09
CA LEU A 549 -5.46 20.74 -7.55
C LEU A 549 -3.98 20.60 -7.15
N ALA A 550 -3.20 21.69 -7.22
CA ALA A 550 -1.80 21.68 -6.80
C ALA A 550 -1.64 21.35 -5.31
N GLU A 551 -2.52 21.91 -4.47
CA GLU A 551 -2.51 21.64 -3.03
C GLU A 551 -2.97 20.21 -2.73
N ALA A 552 -4.03 19.72 -3.38
CA ALA A 552 -4.46 18.32 -3.24
C ALA A 552 -3.33 17.35 -3.62
N ILE A 553 -2.63 17.58 -4.72
CA ILE A 553 -1.48 16.78 -5.15
C ILE A 553 -0.35 16.83 -4.12
N ARG A 554 -0.02 18.01 -3.57
CA ARG A 554 0.99 18.14 -2.49
C ARG A 554 0.61 17.30 -1.28
N LYS A 555 -0.67 17.35 -0.88
CA LYS A 555 -1.23 16.63 0.27
C LYS A 555 -1.33 15.10 0.04
N LEU A 556 -1.37 14.66 -1.22
CA LEU A 556 -1.29 13.24 -1.63
C LEU A 556 0.14 12.73 -1.85
N SER A 557 1.15 13.59 -1.90
CA SER A 557 2.51 13.18 -2.31
C SER A 557 3.61 13.75 -1.42
N LYS A 558 3.98 15.02 -1.59
CA LYS A 558 5.11 15.64 -0.89
C LYS A 558 4.91 15.73 0.62
N LEU A 559 3.69 16.09 1.07
CA LEU A 559 3.37 16.21 2.49
C LEU A 559 3.57 14.86 3.21
N PRO A 560 2.91 13.75 2.81
CA PRO A 560 3.12 12.48 3.48
C PRO A 560 4.57 11.97 3.37
N ALA A 561 5.24 12.15 2.23
CA ALA A 561 6.66 11.79 2.10
C ALA A 561 7.55 12.57 3.08
N THR A 562 7.25 13.85 3.31
CA THR A 562 8.01 14.71 4.24
C THR A 562 7.75 14.32 5.69
N ASN A 563 6.48 14.11 6.08
CA ASN A 563 6.09 13.67 7.42
C ASN A 563 6.82 12.39 7.82
N LEU A 564 6.80 11.40 6.91
CA LEU A 564 7.39 10.08 7.12
C LEU A 564 8.90 10.00 6.85
N ARG A 565 9.53 11.11 6.46
CA ARG A 565 10.96 11.19 6.08
C ARG A 565 11.33 10.19 4.98
N ILE A 566 10.43 9.98 4.04
CA ILE A 566 10.66 9.14 2.86
C ILE A 566 11.42 9.97 1.82
N GLU A 567 12.67 9.59 1.59
CA GLU A 567 13.51 10.27 0.62
C GLU A 567 13.22 9.85 -0.82
N LYS A 568 13.51 10.76 -1.77
CA LYS A 568 13.45 10.53 -3.21
C LYS A 568 12.07 10.10 -3.76
N ARG A 569 10.99 10.32 -3.01
CA ARG A 569 9.59 10.12 -3.44
C ARG A 569 8.72 11.32 -3.06
N GLY A 570 7.50 11.37 -3.60
CA GLY A 570 6.54 12.44 -3.33
C GLY A 570 6.83 13.77 -4.05
N GLU A 571 7.80 13.81 -4.96
CA GLU A 571 8.15 15.01 -5.73
C GLU A 571 8.68 14.61 -7.12
N LEU A 572 8.23 15.31 -8.18
CA LEU A 572 8.78 15.16 -9.52
C LEU A 572 10.07 15.99 -9.62
N LYS A 573 11.19 15.32 -9.38
CA LYS A 573 12.52 15.93 -9.38
C LYS A 573 13.55 14.96 -9.95
N ALA A 574 14.50 15.46 -10.74
CA ALA A 574 15.58 14.63 -11.27
C ALA A 574 16.34 13.92 -10.13
N GLY A 575 16.60 12.63 -10.29
CA GLY A 575 17.22 11.75 -9.30
C GLY A 575 16.24 11.10 -8.31
N ASN A 576 14.97 11.52 -8.26
CA ASN A 576 13.93 10.83 -7.51
C ASN A 576 13.48 9.55 -8.24
N TYR A 577 12.85 8.63 -7.51
CA TYR A 577 12.20 7.48 -8.13
C TYR A 577 11.05 7.94 -9.04
N ALA A 578 10.88 7.26 -10.16
CA ALA A 578 9.83 7.52 -11.14
C ALA A 578 8.50 6.87 -10.72
N ASP A 579 7.99 7.29 -9.57
CA ASP A 579 6.58 7.11 -9.20
C ASP A 579 5.80 8.29 -9.77
N VAL A 580 5.06 8.06 -10.85
CA VAL A 580 4.41 9.14 -11.61
C VAL A 580 2.98 8.74 -11.95
N VAL A 581 2.05 9.66 -11.76
CA VAL A 581 0.64 9.50 -12.19
C VAL A 581 0.32 10.49 -13.29
N ILE A 582 -0.52 10.05 -14.22
CA ILE A 582 -1.03 10.84 -15.33
C ILE A 582 -2.53 10.65 -15.39
N PHE A 583 -3.29 11.71 -15.20
CA PHE A 583 -4.74 11.66 -15.11
C PHE A 583 -5.40 12.85 -15.80
N ASP A 584 -6.66 12.65 -16.19
CA ASP A 584 -7.51 13.72 -16.70
C ASP A 584 -8.21 14.43 -15.52
N PRO A 585 -7.82 15.68 -15.19
CA PRO A 585 -8.43 16.42 -14.10
C PRO A 585 -9.89 16.78 -14.37
N ALA A 586 -10.35 16.77 -15.63
CA ALA A 586 -11.75 16.98 -15.97
C ALA A 586 -12.59 15.70 -15.79
N ALA A 587 -11.99 14.51 -15.96
CA ALA A 587 -12.72 13.23 -15.97
C ALA A 587 -12.52 12.33 -14.74
N ILE A 588 -11.55 12.63 -13.85
CA ILE A 588 -11.32 11.85 -12.62
C ILE A 588 -12.59 11.77 -11.76
N GLN A 589 -13.02 10.56 -11.39
CA GLN A 589 -14.30 10.33 -10.74
C GLN A 589 -14.34 9.03 -9.91
N ASP A 590 -14.85 9.10 -8.68
CA ASP A 590 -15.24 7.94 -7.88
C ASP A 590 -16.64 7.43 -8.30
N HIS A 591 -16.79 6.10 -8.37
CA HIS A 591 -18.07 5.44 -8.69
C HIS A 591 -18.61 4.58 -7.56
N ALA A 592 -17.76 4.18 -6.61
CA ALA A 592 -18.13 3.32 -5.51
C ALA A 592 -19.10 4.02 -4.56
N THR A 593 -20.16 3.30 -4.19
CA THR A 593 -21.16 3.73 -3.21
C THR A 593 -21.29 2.71 -2.09
N TYR A 594 -21.96 3.04 -0.99
CA TYR A 594 -22.19 2.08 0.10
C TYR A 594 -22.99 0.85 -0.37
N ASP A 595 -23.93 1.04 -1.30
CA ASP A 595 -24.75 -0.05 -1.86
C ASP A 595 -23.99 -0.88 -2.90
N LYS A 596 -23.08 -0.24 -3.65
CA LYS A 596 -22.27 -0.86 -4.71
C LYS A 596 -20.81 -0.45 -4.54
N PRO A 597 -20.08 -1.03 -3.57
CA PRO A 597 -18.75 -0.55 -3.23
C PRO A 597 -17.67 -1.01 -4.23
N HIS A 598 -17.88 -2.13 -4.93
CA HIS A 598 -16.89 -2.73 -5.84
C HIS A 598 -16.89 -2.08 -7.24
N GLN A 599 -16.65 -0.77 -7.32
CA GLN A 599 -16.62 -0.02 -8.58
C GLN A 599 -15.34 0.81 -8.66
N PHE A 600 -14.45 0.49 -9.61
CA PHE A 600 -13.23 1.26 -9.83
C PHE A 600 -13.52 2.72 -10.18
N ALA A 601 -12.68 3.62 -9.68
CA ALA A 601 -12.58 4.98 -10.19
C ALA A 601 -12.17 5.02 -11.68
N THR A 602 -12.49 6.12 -12.36
CA THR A 602 -12.10 6.40 -13.74
C THR A 602 -11.36 7.73 -13.86
N GLY A 603 -10.60 7.93 -14.94
CA GLY A 603 -9.89 9.19 -15.24
C GLY A 603 -8.41 9.19 -14.87
N MET A 604 -7.93 8.20 -14.12
CA MET A 604 -6.51 7.88 -14.02
C MET A 604 -6.07 7.14 -15.29
N VAL A 605 -5.13 7.69 -16.06
CA VAL A 605 -4.79 7.21 -17.41
C VAL A 605 -3.54 6.35 -17.38
N HIS A 606 -2.46 6.83 -16.76
CA HIS A 606 -1.22 6.08 -16.61
C HIS A 606 -0.68 6.21 -15.19
N VAL A 607 -0.07 5.13 -14.70
CA VAL A 607 0.64 5.10 -13.42
C VAL A 607 1.94 4.36 -13.63
N LEU A 608 3.04 4.97 -13.23
CA LEU A 608 4.36 4.39 -13.18
C LEU A 608 4.74 4.21 -11.72
N VAL A 609 5.26 3.03 -11.38
CA VAL A 609 5.86 2.75 -10.08
C VAL A 609 7.29 2.32 -10.33
N ASN A 610 8.26 3.02 -9.72
CA ASN A 610 9.69 2.81 -9.96
C ASN A 610 10.02 2.77 -11.47
N GLY A 611 9.44 3.69 -12.25
CA GLY A 611 9.65 3.84 -13.70
C GLY A 611 8.93 2.82 -14.59
N VAL A 612 8.25 1.83 -14.01
CA VAL A 612 7.54 0.78 -14.76
C VAL A 612 6.05 1.10 -14.84
N PRO A 613 5.44 1.15 -16.03
CA PRO A 613 3.99 1.35 -16.18
C PRO A 613 3.18 0.19 -15.54
N VAL A 614 2.46 0.49 -14.47
CA VAL A 614 1.51 -0.42 -13.80
C VAL A 614 0.07 -0.19 -14.24
N LEU A 615 -0.25 1.03 -14.69
CA LEU A 615 -1.50 1.38 -15.36
C LEU A 615 -1.19 2.03 -16.71
N LYS A 616 -1.88 1.60 -17.76
CA LYS A 616 -1.75 2.16 -19.10
C LYS A 616 -3.12 2.25 -19.76
N ASP A 617 -3.46 3.44 -20.28
CA ASP A 617 -4.74 3.72 -20.95
C ASP A 617 -5.94 3.34 -20.07
N GLY A 618 -5.83 3.58 -18.76
CA GLY A 618 -6.83 3.22 -17.75
C GLY A 618 -6.82 1.75 -17.33
N GLU A 619 -5.99 0.89 -17.91
CA GLU A 619 -5.96 -0.54 -17.63
C GLU A 619 -4.67 -1.02 -16.93
N HIS A 620 -4.82 -1.95 -15.99
CA HIS A 620 -3.68 -2.48 -15.23
C HIS A 620 -2.82 -3.39 -16.11
N THR A 621 -1.50 -3.15 -16.17
CA THR A 621 -0.58 -3.86 -17.07
C THR A 621 -0.20 -5.25 -16.56
N GLY A 622 -0.45 -5.52 -15.27
CA GLY A 622 -0.02 -6.73 -14.57
C GLY A 622 1.39 -6.61 -13.98
N ALA A 623 2.11 -5.52 -14.27
CA ALA A 623 3.44 -5.28 -13.71
C ALA A 623 3.39 -5.06 -12.19
N LYS A 624 4.39 -5.60 -11.50
CA LYS A 624 4.51 -5.59 -10.03
C LYS A 624 5.89 -5.09 -9.57
N PRO A 625 6.26 -3.83 -9.89
CA PRO A 625 7.59 -3.28 -9.63
C PRO A 625 7.76 -2.71 -8.21
N GLY A 626 6.72 -2.81 -7.37
CA GLY A 626 6.68 -2.22 -6.04
C GLY A 626 7.78 -2.76 -5.13
N ARG A 627 8.26 -1.88 -4.25
CA ARG A 627 9.37 -2.17 -3.31
C ARG A 627 8.97 -1.87 -1.87
N PHE A 628 9.63 -2.55 -0.94
CA PHE A 628 9.65 -2.16 0.46
C PHE A 628 10.42 -0.85 0.60
N VAL A 629 9.70 0.22 0.93
CA VAL A 629 10.26 1.54 1.26
C VAL A 629 10.62 1.54 2.74
N LYS A 630 11.92 1.43 3.02
CA LYS A 630 12.43 1.37 4.39
C LYS A 630 12.44 2.76 5.04
N GLY A 631 12.01 2.81 6.30
CA GLY A 631 12.03 4.01 7.13
C GLY A 631 13.44 4.43 7.58
N PRO A 632 13.53 5.57 8.30
CA PRO A 632 14.79 6.25 8.60
C PRO A 632 15.77 5.41 9.44
N GLY A 633 15.27 4.50 10.28
CA GLY A 633 16.09 3.65 11.13
C GLY A 633 16.96 2.65 10.37
N SER A 634 16.56 2.26 9.16
CA SER A 634 17.29 1.29 8.33
C SER A 634 18.61 1.81 7.74
N GLN A 635 18.76 3.14 7.68
CA GLN A 635 19.93 3.79 7.09
C GLN A 635 20.98 4.17 8.14
N LEU A 636 20.66 4.02 9.43
CA LEU A 636 21.62 4.32 10.48
C LEU A 636 22.73 3.27 10.49
N PRO A 637 24.02 3.67 10.49
CA PRO A 637 25.10 2.72 10.66
C PRO A 637 24.86 1.95 11.96
N VAL A 638 25.12 0.64 11.96
CA VAL A 638 25.11 -0.19 13.17
C VAL A 638 26.25 0.28 14.07
N THR A 639 26.04 1.38 14.78
CA THR A 639 26.94 1.82 15.84
C THR A 639 26.57 1.00 17.06
N GLY A 640 27.47 0.11 17.47
CA GLY A 640 27.33 -0.65 18.71
C GLY A 640 27.01 0.26 19.89
N ASP A 641 26.16 -0.26 20.77
CA ASP A 641 25.63 0.30 22.02
C ASP A 641 26.24 1.63 22.50
N ARG A 642 25.38 2.63 22.68
CA ARG A 642 25.61 3.78 23.56
C ARG A 642 24.67 3.70 24.75
#